data_AF-A0A352BT30-F1
#
_entry.id   AF-A0A352BT30-F1
#
_cell.length_a   1.000
_cell.length_b   1.000
_cell.length_c   1.000
_cell.angle_alpha   90.00
_cell.angle_beta   90.00
_cell.angle_gamma   90.00
#
_symmetry.space_group_name_H-M   'P 1'
#
loop_
_entity.id
_entity.type
_entity.pdbx_description
1 polymer ?
#
loop_
_entity_poly.entity_id
_entity_poly.type
_entity_poly.pdbx_seq_one_letter_code
_entity_poly.pdbx_strand_id
1 'polypeptide(L)'
;TGTDAAIVEVSTAGKTDRITLMGGKGLSPAPKVLEIGGLSIGMSYGSKAYDLPFSITLNDFIADKYPGTEKAYSSFKSKVTVNDPEGLFDYDIFMNHILDHGGYRFFQSSFDPDEKGTVLSVNHDWWGTYTTYLGYFLLYIGLMAILFDRHTRFKDLEKMLDKVKCKKKALLFLPLLFMFSGLAAQTVPMNSVKADSIVIANAVKKEQAAAFGRLILQDNGRMKPVNTFSSELLRKISGKDDYKGLNPDQVFLSMTEFPMMWYGIPILKLDWRNDSIKKILGVQSDTKQIALIDLFDERGNSKIDRYVEEASAKTNPNQFEKDFIRLYEKSYILNEALGGGILKIFPIPGSVENKWIAYQELSATPLKSEDSLFIRNIMPIYFQGLREYRQTGDESIANQALEAIARYQQTFGAAVYPKSSKVSAEIAYNRIDPFNKLYRYFGSFGVLMLLVIIIQIFSPKPLWNYGVQLFKGLIWLLFTGMTLALAARWYISGHAPWSDAYESVIYVSWATVFFGLAFGRKSDLTIAATAFVASILLWVAHLSWLDPQIANLQPVLDSYWLMIHVAVIVASYGPFTLGLILGAVALLLMCLGTTKNRQKIMLNINELTIINEMALTVGLVMLTIGNFLGGQWANESWGRYWGWDPKETWALISIMIYAFVIHSRLVPGLRGKWTFNVLAIFAYASIMMTYFGVNFYLTGLHSYASGDVPVTTSFIYYLLGFFILLSAISYWRWQGIKKA
;
A
#
# COMPACT_ATOMS: atom_id res chain seq x y z
N THR A 1 29.78 1.61 -22.05
CA THR A 1 29.22 1.21 -23.37
C THR A 1 28.33 0.01 -23.17
N GLY A 2 27.03 0.11 -23.44
CA GLY A 2 26.04 -0.95 -23.18
C GLY A 2 26.06 -2.08 -24.23
N THR A 3 27.26 -2.55 -24.58
CA THR A 3 27.49 -3.60 -25.58
C THR A 3 27.88 -4.90 -24.90
N ASP A 4 27.04 -5.90 -25.05
CA ASP A 4 27.27 -7.27 -24.61
C ASP A 4 28.16 -8.02 -25.63
N ALA A 5 28.80 -9.11 -25.18
CA ALA A 5 29.59 -9.98 -26.04
C ALA A 5 29.10 -11.43 -25.93
N ALA A 6 28.60 -11.99 -27.03
CA ALA A 6 28.30 -13.41 -27.14
C ALA A 6 29.50 -14.12 -27.79
N ILE A 7 30.07 -15.12 -27.10
CA ILE A 7 31.11 -15.99 -27.67
C ILE A 7 30.44 -17.29 -28.10
N VAL A 8 30.47 -17.58 -29.39
CA VAL A 8 29.87 -18.77 -29.98
C VAL A 8 30.97 -19.67 -30.51
N GLU A 9 30.89 -20.96 -30.18
CA GLU A 9 31.75 -22.00 -30.74
C GLU A 9 30.99 -22.71 -31.86
N VAL A 10 31.57 -22.73 -33.07
CA VAL A 10 30.94 -23.28 -34.27
C VAL A 10 31.78 -24.43 -34.77
N SER A 11 31.14 -25.59 -34.97
CA SER A 11 31.81 -26.83 -35.41
C SER A 11 31.17 -27.37 -36.68
N THR A 12 31.97 -27.58 -37.73
CA THR A 12 31.54 -28.18 -39.00
C THR A 12 32.65 -29.05 -39.59
N ALA A 13 32.30 -30.19 -40.19
CA ALA A 13 33.25 -31.12 -40.84
C ALA A 13 34.51 -31.48 -40.01
N GLY A 14 34.37 -31.62 -38.69
CA GLY A 14 35.48 -31.92 -37.77
C GLY A 14 36.41 -30.75 -37.43
N LYS A 15 36.12 -29.53 -37.91
CA LYS A 15 36.78 -28.28 -37.52
C LYS A 15 35.89 -27.51 -36.54
N THR A 16 36.52 -26.80 -35.60
CA THR A 16 35.85 -25.94 -34.62
C THR A 16 36.56 -24.58 -34.60
N ASP A 17 35.80 -23.49 -34.59
CA ASP A 17 36.32 -22.14 -34.40
C ASP A 17 35.40 -21.33 -33.46
N ARG A 18 35.94 -20.25 -32.88
CA ARG A 18 35.24 -19.40 -31.90
C ARG A 18 35.10 -17.98 -32.42
N ILE A 19 33.86 -17.51 -32.45
CA ILE A 19 33.52 -16.16 -32.88
C ILE A 19 32.96 -15.33 -31.72
N THR A 20 33.60 -14.21 -31.43
CA THR A 20 33.02 -13.16 -30.59
C THR A 20 32.11 -12.27 -31.44
N LEU A 21 30.85 -12.18 -31.03
CA LEU A 21 29.79 -11.33 -31.57
C LEU A 21 29.51 -10.21 -30.56
N MET A 22 29.89 -8.99 -30.89
CA MET A 22 29.52 -7.80 -30.11
C MET A 22 28.10 -7.39 -30.47
N GLY A 23 27.28 -7.08 -29.47
CA GLY A 23 25.84 -6.87 -29.65
C GLY A 23 25.15 -6.29 -28.42
N GLY A 24 23.84 -6.48 -28.34
CA GLY A 24 23.03 -6.06 -27.18
C GLY A 24 21.59 -5.73 -27.54
N LYS A 25 20.77 -5.47 -26.51
CA LYS A 25 19.40 -4.97 -26.69
C LYS A 25 19.43 -3.59 -27.39
N GLY A 26 18.60 -3.39 -28.41
CA GLY A 26 18.54 -2.17 -29.21
C GLY A 26 19.59 -2.05 -30.33
N LEU A 27 20.57 -2.95 -30.41
CA LEU A 27 21.59 -2.95 -31.45
C LEU A 27 21.28 -4.00 -32.51
N SER A 28 21.37 -3.65 -33.80
CA SER A 28 21.28 -4.59 -34.93
C SER A 28 22.59 -4.58 -35.74
N PRO A 29 23.67 -5.19 -35.22
CA PRO A 29 24.97 -5.19 -35.89
C PRO A 29 24.94 -6.09 -37.13
N ALA A 30 25.70 -5.70 -38.17
CA ALA A 30 25.87 -6.49 -39.37
C ALA A 30 26.42 -7.91 -39.04
N PRO A 31 25.98 -8.97 -39.75
CA PRO A 31 26.48 -10.32 -39.53
C PRO A 31 28.00 -10.41 -39.74
N LYS A 32 28.70 -10.94 -38.74
CA LYS A 32 30.10 -11.31 -38.85
C LYS A 32 30.18 -12.69 -39.49
N VAL A 33 30.90 -12.79 -40.60
CA VAL A 33 31.03 -14.01 -41.41
C VAL A 33 32.18 -14.86 -40.88
N LEU A 34 31.94 -16.17 -40.78
CA LEU A 34 32.91 -17.20 -40.43
C LEU A 34 32.99 -18.24 -41.56
N GLU A 35 34.17 -18.47 -42.11
CA GLU A 35 34.43 -19.53 -43.10
C GLU A 35 34.97 -20.77 -42.39
N ILE A 36 34.16 -21.82 -42.27
CA ILE A 36 34.55 -23.06 -41.57
C ILE A 36 33.99 -24.30 -42.27
N GLY A 37 34.85 -25.31 -42.46
CA GLY A 37 34.45 -26.58 -43.09
C GLY A 37 34.03 -26.49 -44.57
N GLY A 38 34.31 -25.35 -45.23
CA GLY A 38 33.81 -25.05 -46.59
C GLY A 38 32.43 -24.38 -46.61
N LEU A 39 31.94 -23.91 -45.46
CA LEU A 39 30.68 -23.18 -45.30
C LEU A 39 30.95 -21.75 -44.82
N SER A 40 30.27 -20.80 -45.46
CA SER A 40 30.22 -19.39 -45.06
C SER A 40 29.04 -19.16 -44.13
N ILE A 41 29.29 -18.80 -42.87
CA ILE A 41 28.27 -18.68 -41.82
C ILE A 41 28.27 -17.25 -41.28
N GLY A 42 27.26 -16.45 -41.65
CA GLY A 42 27.02 -15.12 -41.11
C GLY A 42 26.24 -15.17 -39.79
N MET A 43 26.79 -14.60 -38.72
CA MET A 43 26.13 -14.52 -37.41
C MET A 43 26.16 -13.10 -36.83
N SER A 44 25.07 -12.69 -36.21
CA SER A 44 24.94 -11.41 -35.50
C SER A 44 24.27 -11.64 -34.15
N TYR A 45 24.71 -10.93 -33.11
CA TYR A 45 24.07 -10.93 -31.80
C TYR A 45 23.46 -9.54 -31.56
N GLY A 46 22.16 -9.48 -31.22
CA GLY A 46 21.47 -8.21 -31.04
C GLY A 46 19.95 -8.31 -31.27
N SER A 47 19.30 -7.16 -31.33
CA SER A 47 17.90 -7.02 -31.69
C SER A 47 17.69 -7.19 -33.19
N LYS A 48 16.65 -7.93 -33.57
CA LYS A 48 16.23 -8.07 -34.96
C LYS A 48 15.50 -6.79 -35.42
N ALA A 49 16.00 -6.16 -36.48
CA ALA A 49 15.32 -5.04 -37.13
C ALA A 49 14.08 -5.53 -37.89
N TYR A 50 13.06 -4.66 -37.95
CA TYR A 50 11.85 -4.82 -38.74
C TYR A 50 11.49 -3.46 -39.34
N ASP A 51 11.24 -3.42 -40.63
CA ASP A 51 10.78 -2.21 -41.31
C ASP A 51 9.25 -2.03 -41.11
N LEU A 52 8.83 -0.79 -40.94
CA LEU A 52 7.42 -0.39 -40.82
C LEU A 52 6.92 0.13 -42.18
N PRO A 53 5.62 0.01 -42.50
CA PRO A 53 5.05 0.52 -43.75
C PRO A 53 4.94 2.06 -43.80
N PHE A 54 5.22 2.75 -42.70
CA PHE A 54 5.22 4.21 -42.52
C PHE A 54 6.37 4.61 -41.58
N SER A 55 6.73 5.90 -41.53
CA SER A 55 7.72 6.42 -40.58
C SER A 55 7.10 7.37 -39.56
N ILE A 56 7.65 7.41 -38.34
CA ILE A 56 7.21 8.34 -37.28
C ILE A 56 8.32 9.36 -37.03
N THR A 57 7.98 10.65 -37.11
CA THR A 57 8.88 11.77 -36.78
C THR A 57 8.55 12.28 -35.38
N LEU A 58 9.53 12.33 -34.47
CA LEU A 58 9.37 13.06 -33.20
C LEU A 58 9.51 14.56 -33.46
N ASN A 59 8.45 15.32 -33.18
CA ASN A 59 8.43 16.77 -33.33
C ASN A 59 8.90 17.48 -32.06
N ASP A 60 8.47 16.96 -30.90
CA ASP A 60 8.66 17.58 -29.58
C ASP A 60 8.46 16.53 -28.48
N PHE A 61 9.23 16.62 -27.40
CA PHE A 61 9.08 15.78 -26.22
C PHE A 61 8.83 16.66 -24.99
N ILE A 62 7.71 16.42 -24.31
CA ILE A 62 7.26 17.21 -23.16
C ILE A 62 7.22 16.29 -21.95
N ALA A 63 7.92 16.67 -20.89
CA ALA A 63 7.94 15.96 -19.62
C ALA A 63 7.49 16.90 -18.50
N ASP A 64 6.25 16.73 -18.02
CA ASP A 64 5.72 17.48 -16.89
C ASP A 64 6.33 16.92 -15.59
N LYS A 65 6.68 17.83 -14.66
CA LYS A 65 7.32 17.49 -13.38
C LYS A 65 6.39 17.81 -12.22
N TYR A 66 6.52 17.10 -11.10
CA TYR A 66 5.84 17.52 -9.88
C TYR A 66 6.44 18.85 -9.39
N PRO A 67 5.64 19.74 -8.75
CA PRO A 67 6.10 21.05 -8.31
C PRO A 67 7.42 21.03 -7.54
N GLY A 68 8.40 21.82 -7.98
CA GLY A 68 9.72 21.92 -7.34
C GLY A 68 10.59 20.66 -7.37
N THR A 69 10.34 19.73 -8.29
CA THR A 69 11.17 18.53 -8.50
C THR A 69 11.87 18.54 -9.86
N GLU A 70 13.15 18.18 -9.89
CA GLU A 70 13.96 18.26 -11.13
C GLU A 70 13.90 16.97 -11.98
N LYS A 71 13.60 15.83 -11.33
CA LYS A 71 13.62 14.48 -11.94
C LYS A 71 12.40 13.61 -11.59
N ALA A 72 11.38 14.15 -10.92
CA ALA A 72 10.15 13.42 -10.61
C ALA A 72 9.05 13.87 -11.57
N TYR A 73 8.78 13.06 -12.58
CA TYR A 73 7.85 13.36 -13.65
C TYR A 73 6.42 13.01 -13.24
N SER A 74 5.48 13.91 -13.49
CA SER A 74 4.04 13.73 -13.29
C SER A 74 3.34 13.26 -14.58
N SER A 75 3.91 13.59 -15.74
CA SER A 75 3.43 13.20 -17.07
C SER A 75 4.60 13.24 -18.06
N PHE A 76 4.52 12.49 -19.16
CA PHE A 76 5.43 12.64 -20.29
C PHE A 76 4.76 12.26 -21.61
N LYS A 77 5.13 12.98 -22.68
CA LYS A 77 4.45 12.98 -23.97
C LYS A 77 5.41 13.22 -25.13
N SER A 78 5.31 12.38 -26.16
CA SER A 78 5.89 12.64 -27.48
C SER A 78 4.83 13.22 -28.41
N LYS A 79 5.08 14.39 -29.00
CA LYS A 79 4.34 14.84 -30.17
C LYS A 79 5.00 14.27 -31.41
N VAL A 80 4.25 13.56 -32.24
CA VAL A 80 4.79 12.91 -33.43
C VAL A 80 3.98 13.24 -34.67
N THR A 81 4.63 13.28 -35.83
CA THR A 81 3.95 13.19 -37.14
C THR A 81 4.10 11.77 -37.66
N VAL A 82 2.99 11.14 -38.01
CA VAL A 82 2.97 9.87 -38.73
C VAL A 82 3.03 10.18 -40.22
N ASN A 83 4.05 9.65 -40.89
CA ASN A 83 4.29 9.80 -42.32
C ASN A 83 3.89 8.49 -43.01
N ASP A 84 2.60 8.38 -43.33
CA ASP A 84 2.07 7.25 -44.10
C ASP A 84 2.07 7.60 -45.60
N PRO A 85 2.30 6.63 -46.51
CA PRO A 85 2.06 6.81 -47.94
C PRO A 85 0.68 7.38 -48.31
N GLU A 86 -0.36 7.14 -47.52
CA GLU A 86 -1.71 7.67 -47.73
C GLU A 86 -1.91 9.10 -47.19
N GLY A 87 -1.06 9.58 -46.26
CA GLY A 87 -1.18 10.91 -45.70
C GLY A 87 -0.31 11.19 -44.47
N LEU A 88 -0.21 12.48 -44.13
CA LEU A 88 0.49 12.99 -42.95
C LEU A 88 -0.53 13.41 -41.89
N PHE A 89 -0.33 12.98 -40.64
CA PHE A 89 -1.11 13.49 -39.50
C PHE A 89 -0.27 13.57 -38.23
N ASP A 90 -0.61 14.55 -37.38
CA ASP A 90 0.02 14.72 -36.08
C ASP A 90 -0.74 13.95 -34.99
N TYR A 91 0.00 13.40 -34.03
CA TYR A 91 -0.54 12.65 -32.91
C TYR A 91 0.29 12.83 -31.65
N ASP A 92 -0.37 12.83 -30.49
CA ASP A 92 0.24 12.96 -29.17
C ASP A 92 0.27 11.58 -28.49
N ILE A 93 1.45 10.99 -28.32
CA ILE A 93 1.65 9.71 -27.61
C ILE A 93 2.07 10.01 -26.16
N PHE A 94 1.28 9.57 -25.19
CA PHE A 94 1.58 9.74 -23.76
C PHE A 94 1.01 8.58 -22.92
N MET A 95 1.22 8.64 -21.61
CA MET A 95 0.71 7.63 -20.68
C MET A 95 -0.81 7.47 -20.83
N ASN A 96 -1.29 6.23 -21.00
CA ASN A 96 -2.70 5.91 -21.26
C ASN A 96 -3.27 6.46 -22.60
N HIS A 97 -2.42 6.92 -23.52
CA HIS A 97 -2.81 7.40 -24.85
C HIS A 97 -1.82 6.93 -25.92
N ILE A 98 -2.01 5.70 -26.38
CA ILE A 98 -1.19 5.09 -27.44
C ILE A 98 -1.60 5.57 -28.83
N LEU A 99 -0.66 5.53 -29.78
CA LEU A 99 -0.96 5.60 -31.22
C LEU A 99 -1.31 4.19 -31.71
N ASP A 100 -2.44 4.03 -32.38
CA ASP A 100 -2.84 2.80 -33.08
C ASP A 100 -3.03 3.13 -34.56
N HIS A 101 -2.15 2.61 -35.43
CA HIS A 101 -2.14 2.91 -36.86
C HIS A 101 -1.68 1.70 -37.68
N GLY A 102 -2.45 1.31 -38.69
CA GLY A 102 -2.16 0.12 -39.51
C GLY A 102 -2.05 -1.18 -38.71
N GLY A 103 -2.73 -1.29 -37.56
CA GLY A 103 -2.60 -2.41 -36.62
C GLY A 103 -1.33 -2.39 -35.77
N TYR A 104 -0.45 -1.40 -35.95
CA TYR A 104 0.71 -1.16 -35.09
C TYR A 104 0.36 -0.21 -33.95
N ARG A 105 0.74 -0.59 -32.73
CA ARG A 105 0.52 0.18 -31.51
C ARG A 105 1.83 0.68 -30.94
N PHE A 106 1.92 1.98 -30.76
CA PHE A 106 3.09 2.66 -30.21
C PHE A 106 2.76 3.24 -28.83
N PHE A 107 3.49 2.74 -27.83
CA PHE A 107 3.41 3.19 -26.44
C PHE A 107 4.70 3.89 -26.03
N GLN A 108 4.59 4.98 -25.28
CA GLN A 108 5.70 5.71 -24.68
C GLN A 108 6.38 4.92 -23.55
N SER A 109 7.36 4.06 -23.88
CA SER A 109 7.96 3.13 -22.92
C SER A 109 9.03 3.74 -22.02
N SER A 110 9.86 4.63 -22.57
CA SER A 110 10.81 5.46 -21.82
C SER A 110 11.24 6.65 -22.70
N PHE A 111 12.14 7.48 -22.22
CA PHE A 111 12.71 8.62 -22.94
C PHE A 111 14.19 8.76 -22.59
N ASP A 112 14.93 9.52 -23.39
CA ASP A 112 16.36 9.71 -23.15
C ASP A 112 16.60 10.69 -21.98
N PRO A 113 17.62 10.48 -21.13
CA PRO A 113 17.83 11.28 -19.91
C PRO A 113 18.12 12.78 -20.13
N ASP A 114 18.32 13.20 -21.37
CA ASP A 114 18.50 14.61 -21.76
C ASP A 114 17.19 15.29 -22.23
N GLU A 115 16.06 14.57 -22.13
CA GLU A 115 14.70 15.00 -22.51
C GLU A 115 14.52 15.30 -24.02
N LYS A 116 15.42 14.81 -24.89
CA LYS A 116 15.36 15.05 -26.35
C LYS A 116 14.94 13.85 -27.20
N GLY A 117 15.03 12.65 -26.66
CA GLY A 117 14.75 11.41 -27.38
C GLY A 117 13.61 10.60 -26.77
N THR A 118 12.91 9.84 -27.61
CA THR A 118 11.75 9.03 -27.25
C THR A 118 12.00 7.55 -27.51
N VAL A 119 11.57 6.67 -26.60
CA VAL A 119 11.65 5.22 -26.78
C VAL A 119 10.25 4.65 -26.81
N LEU A 120 9.77 4.33 -28.01
CA LEU A 120 8.45 3.74 -28.23
C LEU A 120 8.54 2.21 -28.19
N SER A 121 7.67 1.57 -27.40
CA SER A 121 7.38 0.14 -27.50
C SER A 121 6.36 -0.08 -28.60
N VAL A 122 6.65 -1.01 -29.52
CA VAL A 122 5.79 -1.31 -30.67
C VAL A 122 5.21 -2.71 -30.54
N ASN A 123 3.89 -2.84 -30.70
CA ASN A 123 3.20 -4.11 -30.87
C ASN A 123 2.44 -4.10 -32.21
N HIS A 124 2.15 -5.26 -32.81
CA HIS A 124 1.36 -5.35 -34.03
C HIS A 124 0.24 -6.38 -33.82
N ASP A 125 -1.01 -5.88 -33.74
CA ASP A 125 -2.20 -6.68 -33.44
C ASP A 125 -3.45 -6.11 -34.12
N TRP A 126 -3.84 -6.72 -35.25
CA TRP A 126 -5.00 -6.30 -36.04
C TRP A 126 -6.34 -6.90 -35.55
N TRP A 127 -6.34 -8.15 -35.07
CA TRP A 127 -7.57 -8.91 -34.76
C TRP A 127 -7.63 -9.41 -33.31
N GLY A 128 -6.48 -9.61 -32.67
CA GLY A 128 -6.35 -10.23 -31.35
C GLY A 128 -7.07 -9.41 -30.28
N THR A 129 -6.95 -8.08 -30.32
CA THR A 129 -7.61 -7.18 -29.37
C THR A 129 -9.13 -7.31 -29.40
N TYR A 130 -9.76 -7.20 -30.58
CA TYR A 130 -11.22 -7.33 -30.69
C TYR A 130 -11.70 -8.73 -30.29
N THR A 131 -10.98 -9.77 -30.71
CA THR A 131 -11.29 -11.17 -30.33
C THR A 131 -11.17 -11.38 -28.82
N THR A 132 -10.12 -10.83 -28.21
CA THR A 132 -9.85 -10.92 -26.76
C THR A 132 -10.89 -10.14 -25.96
N TYR A 133 -11.22 -8.92 -26.36
CA TYR A 133 -12.22 -8.08 -25.69
C TYR A 133 -13.62 -8.69 -25.80
N LEU A 134 -13.98 -9.30 -26.93
CA LEU A 134 -15.22 -10.06 -27.06
C LEU A 134 -15.24 -11.28 -26.11
N GLY A 135 -14.14 -12.04 -26.05
CA GLY A 135 -13.99 -13.16 -25.12
C GLY A 135 -14.12 -12.74 -23.65
N TYR A 136 -13.48 -11.62 -23.28
CA TYR A 136 -13.58 -11.04 -21.94
C TYR A 136 -15.00 -10.57 -21.62
N PHE A 137 -15.67 -9.89 -22.54
CA PHE A 137 -17.06 -9.44 -22.38
C PHE A 137 -18.03 -10.61 -22.16
N LEU A 138 -17.91 -11.68 -22.96
CA LEU A 138 -18.70 -12.91 -22.79
C LEU A 138 -18.41 -13.59 -21.44
N LEU A 139 -17.14 -13.63 -21.02
CA LEU A 139 -16.73 -14.14 -19.72
C LEU A 139 -17.34 -13.32 -18.57
N TYR A 140 -17.35 -11.98 -18.66
CA TYR A 140 -17.92 -11.10 -17.65
C TYR A 140 -19.43 -11.34 -17.49
N ILE A 141 -20.16 -11.43 -18.60
CA ILE A 141 -21.60 -11.75 -18.59
C ILE A 141 -21.84 -13.11 -17.95
N GLY A 142 -21.08 -14.14 -18.35
CA GLY A 142 -21.19 -15.49 -17.78
C GLY A 142 -20.95 -15.53 -16.27
N LEU A 143 -19.90 -14.85 -15.80
CA LEU A 143 -19.55 -14.76 -14.37
C LEU A 143 -20.58 -13.96 -13.57
N MET A 144 -21.16 -12.89 -14.12
CA MET A 144 -22.24 -12.16 -13.44
C MET A 144 -23.54 -12.98 -13.41
N ALA A 145 -23.87 -13.71 -14.46
CA ALA A 145 -25.05 -14.59 -14.50
C ALA A 145 -25.01 -15.62 -13.35
N ILE A 146 -23.84 -16.19 -13.02
CA ILE A 146 -23.67 -17.13 -11.89
C ILE A 146 -24.14 -16.53 -10.55
N LEU A 147 -23.97 -15.23 -10.32
CA LEU A 147 -24.33 -14.57 -9.07
C LEU A 147 -25.81 -14.17 -8.98
N PHE A 148 -26.43 -13.80 -10.12
CA PHE A 148 -27.75 -13.17 -10.13
C PHE A 148 -28.89 -14.03 -10.69
N ASP A 149 -28.61 -15.04 -11.51
CA ASP A 149 -29.66 -15.91 -12.06
C ASP A 149 -30.31 -16.82 -10.99
N ARG A 150 -31.57 -17.20 -11.21
CA ARG A 150 -32.42 -17.92 -10.25
C ARG A 150 -32.14 -19.43 -10.19
N HIS A 151 -31.50 -19.99 -11.21
CA HIS A 151 -31.22 -21.42 -11.37
C HIS A 151 -29.77 -21.78 -11.01
N THR A 152 -29.01 -20.85 -10.45
CA THR A 152 -27.60 -21.04 -10.12
C THR A 152 -27.39 -21.70 -8.76
N ARG A 153 -26.22 -22.31 -8.61
CA ARG A 153 -25.71 -22.81 -7.31
C ARG A 153 -25.72 -21.72 -6.24
N PHE A 154 -25.42 -20.47 -6.62
CA PHE A 154 -25.43 -19.33 -5.69
C PHE A 154 -26.81 -19.06 -5.12
N LYS A 155 -27.86 -19.10 -5.96
CA LYS A 155 -29.25 -18.94 -5.49
C LYS A 155 -29.71 -20.11 -4.62
N ASP A 156 -29.26 -21.33 -4.90
CA ASP A 156 -29.55 -22.49 -4.05
C ASP A 156 -28.85 -22.42 -2.68
N LEU A 157 -27.62 -21.91 -2.62
CA LEU A 157 -26.95 -21.62 -1.34
C LEU A 157 -27.73 -20.61 -0.51
N GLU A 158 -28.28 -19.55 -1.13
CA GLU A 158 -29.15 -18.61 -0.43
C GLU A 158 -30.41 -19.30 0.14
N LYS A 159 -31.10 -20.11 -0.67
CA LYS A 159 -32.28 -20.91 -0.22
C LYS A 159 -31.91 -21.86 0.93
N MET A 160 -30.72 -22.49 0.87
CA MET A 160 -30.22 -23.38 1.93
C MET A 160 -29.94 -22.60 3.23
N LEU A 161 -29.36 -21.42 3.14
CA LEU A 161 -29.09 -20.54 4.28
C LEU A 161 -30.38 -20.14 5.00
N ASP A 162 -31.42 -19.74 4.26
CA ASP A 162 -32.70 -19.38 4.88
C ASP A 162 -33.44 -20.59 5.50
N LYS A 163 -33.33 -21.80 4.92
CA LYS A 163 -33.81 -23.04 5.56
C LYS A 163 -33.10 -23.34 6.90
N VAL A 164 -31.79 -23.06 7.00
CA VAL A 164 -31.04 -23.22 8.27
C VAL A 164 -31.53 -22.22 9.33
N LYS A 165 -31.87 -20.99 8.94
CA LYS A 165 -32.42 -19.98 9.87
C LYS A 165 -33.80 -20.31 10.41
N CYS A 166 -34.73 -20.80 9.59
CA CYS A 166 -36.07 -21.15 10.09
C CYS A 166 -35.97 -22.12 11.26
N LYS A 167 -35.02 -23.06 11.20
CA LYS A 167 -34.68 -23.99 12.29
C LYS A 167 -34.02 -23.31 13.50
N LYS A 168 -33.25 -22.23 13.32
CA LYS A 168 -32.72 -21.40 14.43
C LYS A 168 -33.80 -20.52 15.09
N LYS A 169 -34.68 -19.89 14.31
CA LYS A 169 -35.71 -18.95 14.81
C LYS A 169 -36.77 -19.63 15.69
N ALA A 170 -37.12 -20.88 15.39
CA ALA A 170 -38.09 -21.65 16.18
C ALA A 170 -37.63 -21.95 17.64
N LEU A 171 -36.38 -21.64 17.99
CA LEU A 171 -35.77 -21.91 19.31
C LEU A 171 -35.65 -20.67 20.22
N LEU A 172 -36.12 -19.50 19.79
CA LEU A 172 -35.81 -18.20 20.43
C LEU A 172 -37.01 -17.23 20.40
N PHE A 173 -37.84 -17.18 21.45
CA PHE A 173 -38.87 -16.14 21.63
C PHE A 173 -39.14 -15.78 23.13
N LEU A 174 -39.65 -14.55 23.32
CA LEU A 174 -40.05 -13.82 24.56
C LEU A 174 -38.92 -13.18 25.44
N PRO A 175 -39.20 -12.04 26.15
CA PRO A 175 -38.26 -10.89 26.13
C PRO A 175 -38.14 -10.04 27.46
N LEU A 176 -37.43 -8.89 27.39
CA LEU A 176 -37.32 -7.77 28.38
C LEU A 176 -36.73 -8.11 29.80
N LEU A 177 -36.19 -7.24 30.68
CA LEU A 177 -36.13 -5.75 30.88
C LEU A 177 -34.91 -5.35 31.82
N PHE A 178 -34.35 -4.11 31.79
CA PHE A 178 -33.36 -3.38 32.69
C PHE A 178 -31.93 -3.99 32.97
N MET A 179 -30.77 -3.32 32.69
CA MET A 179 -29.98 -2.25 33.40
C MET A 179 -29.06 -2.77 34.57
N PHE A 180 -27.94 -2.18 35.04
CA PHE A 180 -27.26 -0.87 34.84
C PHE A 180 -25.71 -0.84 35.17
N SER A 181 -24.98 0.17 34.66
CA SER A 181 -23.74 0.89 35.13
C SER A 181 -22.46 0.27 35.78
N GLY A 182 -21.28 0.79 35.35
CA GLY A 182 -20.06 1.09 36.18
C GLY A 182 -18.81 0.22 35.94
N LEU A 183 -17.54 0.68 36.07
CA LEU A 183 -16.94 2.02 36.15
C LEU A 183 -15.42 1.95 35.81
N ALA A 184 -14.72 3.09 35.80
CA ALA A 184 -13.37 3.37 35.25
C ALA A 184 -12.17 2.53 35.74
N ALA A 185 -11.07 2.60 34.97
CA ALA A 185 -9.71 2.20 35.38
C ALA A 185 -8.71 3.36 35.16
N GLN A 186 -7.77 3.52 36.11
CA GLN A 186 -6.80 4.64 36.17
C GLN A 186 -5.56 4.41 35.29
N THR A 187 -4.91 5.50 34.88
CA THR A 187 -3.62 5.49 34.17
C THR A 187 -2.47 6.01 35.05
N VAL A 188 -1.33 5.32 35.04
CA VAL A 188 -0.11 5.69 35.78
C VAL A 188 0.93 6.29 34.83
N PRO A 189 1.59 7.43 35.17
CA PRO A 189 2.74 7.94 34.43
C PRO A 189 4.07 7.42 35.01
N MET A 190 5.11 7.31 34.17
CA MET A 190 6.45 6.88 34.61
C MET A 190 7.53 7.83 34.08
N ASN A 191 8.43 8.28 34.97
CA ASN A 191 9.47 9.26 34.68
C ASN A 191 10.69 8.66 33.95
N SER A 192 11.35 9.48 33.15
CA SER A 192 12.79 9.40 32.85
C SER A 192 13.30 10.80 32.49
N VAL A 193 14.53 11.13 32.90
CA VAL A 193 15.04 12.50 33.00
C VAL A 193 16.50 12.54 32.50
N LYS A 194 16.85 13.49 31.63
CA LYS A 194 17.76 14.65 31.92
C LYS A 194 18.24 15.44 30.69
N ALA A 195 17.97 14.98 29.46
CA ALA A 195 18.03 15.81 28.25
C ALA A 195 16.64 16.33 27.86
N ASP A 196 15.63 15.45 27.90
CA ASP A 196 14.22 15.75 27.64
C ASP A 196 13.69 16.98 28.40
N SER A 197 14.19 17.22 29.61
CA SER A 197 13.75 18.32 30.48
C SER A 197 13.93 19.70 29.82
N ILE A 198 14.96 19.91 28.99
CA ILE A 198 15.21 21.19 28.33
C ILE A 198 14.29 21.36 27.11
N VAL A 199 14.04 20.29 26.35
CA VAL A 199 13.09 20.30 25.22
C VAL A 199 11.65 20.49 25.70
N ILE A 200 11.26 19.81 26.80
CA ILE A 200 9.95 19.96 27.41
C ILE A 200 9.78 21.35 28.05
N ALA A 201 10.81 21.89 28.70
CA ALA A 201 10.75 23.23 29.30
C ALA A 201 10.66 24.35 28.23
N ASN A 202 11.26 24.16 27.06
CA ASN A 202 11.18 25.11 25.94
C ASN A 202 10.03 24.80 24.96
N ALA A 203 9.18 23.82 25.26
CA ALA A 203 8.10 23.42 24.37
C ALA A 203 7.07 24.55 24.20
N VAL A 204 6.83 24.92 22.95
CA VAL A 204 5.79 25.87 22.55
C VAL A 204 4.41 25.30 22.89
N LYS A 205 3.43 26.13 23.27
CA LYS A 205 2.05 25.65 23.56
C LYS A 205 1.41 25.02 22.30
N LYS A 206 0.41 24.15 22.53
CA LYS A 206 -0.20 23.34 21.47
C LYS A 206 -0.94 24.16 20.43
N GLU A 207 -1.49 25.29 20.84
CA GLU A 207 -2.21 26.25 20.00
C GLU A 207 -1.25 26.90 19.00
N GLN A 208 -0.11 27.40 19.49
CA GLN A 208 0.91 28.04 18.68
C GLN A 208 1.65 27.04 17.76
N ALA A 209 1.87 25.81 18.24
CA ALA A 209 2.38 24.73 17.39
C ALA A 209 1.38 24.33 16.29
N ALA A 210 0.07 24.34 16.58
CA ALA A 210 -0.97 24.08 15.57
C ALA A 210 -1.11 25.21 14.54
N ALA A 211 -0.84 26.47 14.92
CA ALA A 211 -0.75 27.60 14.00
C ALA A 211 0.41 27.41 13.00
N PHE A 212 1.60 27.02 13.49
CA PHE A 212 2.75 26.65 12.65
C PHE A 212 2.44 25.44 11.76
N GLY A 213 1.85 24.37 12.34
CA GLY A 213 1.44 23.16 11.62
C GLY A 213 0.41 23.39 10.51
N ARG A 214 -0.25 24.56 10.47
CA ARG A 214 -1.19 24.96 9.42
C ARG A 214 -0.52 25.59 8.20
N LEU A 215 0.73 26.01 8.29
CA LEU A 215 1.50 26.45 7.12
C LEU A 215 1.62 25.31 6.10
N ILE A 216 1.77 25.67 4.83
CA ILE A 216 1.97 24.69 3.75
C ILE A 216 3.47 24.48 3.52
N LEU A 217 3.84 23.23 3.21
CA LEU A 217 5.19 22.79 2.89
C LEU A 217 5.14 21.97 1.58
N GLN A 218 6.18 22.12 0.76
CA GLN A 218 6.41 21.31 -0.45
C GLN A 218 7.35 20.14 -0.13
N ASP A 219 6.85 18.91 -0.23
CA ASP A 219 7.63 17.68 -0.03
C ASP A 219 7.48 16.78 -1.25
N ASN A 220 8.56 16.51 -1.97
CA ASN A 220 8.58 15.70 -3.20
C ASN A 220 7.46 16.11 -4.19
N GLY A 221 7.21 17.42 -4.28
CA GLY A 221 6.17 18.06 -5.08
C GLY A 221 4.73 17.88 -4.61
N ARG A 222 4.49 17.22 -3.48
CA ARG A 222 3.19 17.28 -2.79
C ARG A 222 3.13 18.51 -1.89
N MET A 223 2.12 19.35 -2.10
CA MET A 223 1.80 20.46 -1.20
C MET A 223 0.95 19.95 -0.03
N LYS A 224 1.49 19.95 1.19
CA LYS A 224 0.80 19.45 2.40
C LYS A 224 0.96 20.39 3.60
N PRO A 225 0.10 20.31 4.62
CA PRO A 225 0.30 21.04 5.88
C PRO A 225 1.58 20.58 6.58
N VAL A 226 2.29 21.50 7.24
CA VAL A 226 3.42 21.19 8.11
C VAL A 226 3.03 20.16 9.19
N ASN A 227 1.77 20.13 9.62
CA ASN A 227 1.23 19.11 10.54
C ASN A 227 1.25 17.67 9.99
N THR A 228 1.03 17.49 8.69
CA THR A 228 1.17 16.17 8.08
C THR A 228 2.63 15.78 8.02
N PHE A 229 3.47 16.71 7.58
CA PHE A 229 4.91 16.49 7.44
C PHE A 229 5.58 16.20 8.79
N SER A 230 5.25 16.94 9.85
CA SER A 230 5.80 16.76 11.20
C SER A 230 5.44 15.38 11.77
N SER A 231 4.20 14.91 11.55
CA SER A 231 3.75 13.56 11.92
C SER A 231 4.47 12.47 11.14
N GLU A 232 4.61 12.63 9.82
CA GLU A 232 5.34 11.68 8.95
C GLU A 232 6.82 11.61 9.35
N LEU A 233 7.48 12.75 9.54
CA LEU A 233 8.86 12.85 10.01
C LEU A 233 9.06 12.12 11.36
N LEU A 234 8.27 12.49 12.38
CA LEU A 234 8.43 11.93 13.73
C LEU A 234 8.20 10.41 13.74
N ARG A 235 7.21 9.93 12.98
CA ARG A 235 6.92 8.50 12.85
C ARG A 235 8.03 7.75 12.10
N LYS A 236 8.62 8.34 11.05
CA LYS A 236 9.75 7.73 10.31
C LYS A 236 11.00 7.60 11.17
N ILE A 237 11.40 8.65 11.89
CA ILE A 237 12.62 8.63 12.71
C ILE A 237 12.45 7.82 14.01
N SER A 238 11.32 7.96 14.71
CA SER A 238 11.12 7.41 16.07
C SER A 238 10.20 6.19 16.16
N GLY A 239 9.37 5.94 15.14
CA GLY A 239 8.31 4.93 15.17
C GLY A 239 7.16 5.24 16.14
N LYS A 240 6.95 6.52 16.49
CA LYS A 240 5.88 7.01 17.38
C LYS A 240 5.25 8.29 16.81
N ASP A 241 4.03 8.60 17.23
CA ASP A 241 3.31 9.82 16.87
C ASP A 241 3.40 10.94 17.94
N ASP A 242 4.17 10.71 19.01
CA ASP A 242 4.49 11.70 20.05
C ASP A 242 5.94 11.53 20.54
N TYR A 243 6.52 12.61 21.08
CA TYR A 243 7.78 12.57 21.80
C TYR A 243 7.58 13.09 23.23
N LYS A 244 7.59 12.18 24.21
CA LYS A 244 7.53 12.52 25.65
C LYS A 244 6.32 13.40 26.01
N GLY A 245 5.18 13.21 25.32
CA GLY A 245 3.96 14.01 25.50
C GLY A 245 3.87 15.30 24.68
N LEU A 246 4.91 15.64 23.91
CA LEU A 246 4.86 16.67 22.87
C LEU A 246 4.27 16.09 21.57
N ASN A 247 3.41 16.87 20.90
CA ASN A 247 2.88 16.49 19.60
C ASN A 247 3.94 16.70 18.48
N PRO A 248 3.74 16.15 17.27
CA PRO A 248 4.71 16.26 16.19
C PRO A 248 5.07 17.71 15.80
N ASP A 249 4.10 18.63 15.86
CA ASP A 249 4.32 20.06 15.53
C ASP A 249 5.26 20.74 16.52
N GLN A 250 5.07 20.49 17.82
CA GLN A 250 5.96 20.98 18.89
C GLN A 250 7.38 20.42 18.73
N VAL A 251 7.51 19.15 18.33
CA VAL A 251 8.80 18.49 18.10
C VAL A 251 9.51 19.08 16.89
N PHE A 252 8.83 19.18 15.74
CA PHE A 252 9.43 19.71 14.51
C PHE A 252 9.77 21.20 14.61
N LEU A 253 8.94 21.99 15.28
CA LEU A 253 9.25 23.39 15.60
C LEU A 253 10.47 23.50 16.53
N SER A 254 10.58 22.62 17.53
CA SER A 254 11.76 22.53 18.41
C SER A 254 13.03 22.11 17.67
N MET A 255 12.94 21.20 16.69
CA MET A 255 14.04 20.83 15.79
C MET A 255 14.51 22.01 14.95
N THR A 256 13.57 22.81 14.44
CA THR A 256 13.87 23.99 13.61
C THR A 256 14.51 25.11 14.43
N GLU A 257 14.07 25.35 15.67
CA GLU A 257 14.59 26.42 16.53
C GLU A 257 15.91 26.03 17.24
N PHE A 258 16.08 24.75 17.60
CA PHE A 258 17.19 24.27 18.40
C PHE A 258 17.89 23.02 17.82
N PRO A 259 18.38 23.06 16.57
CA PRO A 259 18.88 21.87 15.87
C PRO A 259 20.06 21.20 16.58
N MET A 260 20.97 21.99 17.17
CA MET A 260 22.10 21.48 17.95
C MET A 260 21.70 20.66 19.17
N MET A 261 20.54 20.90 19.79
CA MET A 261 20.06 20.07 20.89
C MET A 261 19.61 18.70 20.38
N TRP A 262 18.86 18.68 19.29
CA TRP A 262 18.33 17.44 18.71
C TRP A 262 19.38 16.52 18.10
N TYR A 263 20.54 17.07 17.70
CA TYR A 263 21.70 16.29 17.25
C TYR A 263 22.15 15.24 18.30
N GLY A 264 22.03 15.58 19.60
CA GLY A 264 22.37 14.72 20.73
C GLY A 264 21.20 13.99 21.40
N ILE A 265 19.96 14.09 20.87
CA ILE A 265 18.78 13.47 21.48
C ILE A 265 18.52 12.06 20.90
N PRO A 266 18.41 11.00 21.74
CA PRO A 266 18.11 9.65 21.27
C PRO A 266 16.69 9.51 20.70
N ILE A 267 16.55 9.76 19.40
CA ILE A 267 15.27 9.68 18.68
C ILE A 267 15.25 8.60 17.60
N LEU A 268 16.38 8.33 16.92
CA LEU A 268 16.47 7.38 15.81
C LEU A 268 16.22 5.95 16.29
N LYS A 269 15.10 5.36 15.89
CA LYS A 269 14.71 3.99 16.27
C LYS A 269 15.53 2.94 15.52
N LEU A 270 16.27 2.14 16.27
CA LEU A 270 16.96 0.94 15.79
C LEU A 270 16.00 -0.26 15.65
N ASP A 271 16.32 -1.20 14.77
CA ASP A 271 15.68 -2.52 14.82
C ASP A 271 16.24 -3.31 16.01
N TRP A 272 15.35 -3.96 16.77
CA TRP A 272 15.73 -4.70 17.96
C TRP A 272 16.57 -5.94 17.64
N ARG A 273 16.45 -6.49 16.42
CA ARG A 273 17.12 -7.72 15.95
C ARG A 273 18.54 -7.50 15.47
N ASN A 274 18.90 -6.26 15.14
CA ASN A 274 20.18 -5.97 14.51
C ASN A 274 21.25 -5.56 15.53
N ASP A 275 21.82 -6.57 16.18
CA ASP A 275 22.86 -6.36 17.19
C ASP A 275 24.20 -5.93 16.60
N SER A 276 24.45 -6.10 15.29
CA SER A 276 25.74 -5.69 14.70
C SER A 276 25.77 -4.20 14.34
N ILE A 277 24.64 -3.56 14.01
CA ILE A 277 24.53 -2.08 14.05
C ILE A 277 24.95 -1.57 15.42
N LYS A 278 24.38 -2.12 16.51
CA LYS A 278 24.69 -1.68 17.89
C LYS A 278 26.18 -1.82 18.21
N LYS A 279 26.79 -2.94 17.83
CA LYS A 279 28.25 -3.19 17.98
C LYS A 279 29.11 -2.22 17.18
N ILE A 280 28.75 -1.91 15.93
CA ILE A 280 29.48 -0.97 15.06
C ILE A 280 29.41 0.46 15.61
N LEU A 281 28.26 0.86 16.17
CA LEU A 281 28.07 2.17 16.77
C LEU A 281 28.75 2.34 18.15
N GLY A 282 28.99 1.22 18.85
CA GLY A 282 29.54 1.19 20.20
C GLY A 282 28.50 1.31 21.32
N VAL A 283 27.21 1.07 21.04
CA VAL A 283 26.10 1.22 21.99
C VAL A 283 25.71 -0.12 22.64
N GLN A 284 25.04 -0.05 23.81
CA GLN A 284 24.61 -1.25 24.55
C GLN A 284 23.61 -2.08 23.74
N SER A 285 23.65 -3.41 23.85
CA SER A 285 22.85 -4.33 23.03
C SER A 285 21.33 -4.20 23.20
N ASP A 286 20.86 -3.63 24.31
CA ASP A 286 19.45 -3.36 24.61
C ASP A 286 18.99 -1.95 24.15
N THR A 287 19.90 -1.13 23.62
CA THR A 287 19.61 0.23 23.10
C THR A 287 18.56 0.17 21.99
N LYS A 288 17.45 0.90 22.18
CA LYS A 288 16.31 0.96 21.24
C LYS A 288 16.29 2.20 20.37
N GLN A 289 16.91 3.28 20.83
CA GLN A 289 16.98 4.57 20.15
C GLN A 289 18.38 5.16 20.33
N ILE A 290 18.91 5.79 19.29
CA ILE A 290 20.20 6.49 19.29
C ILE A 290 20.02 7.95 18.87
N ALA A 291 21.00 8.79 19.21
CA ALA A 291 21.09 10.15 18.72
C ALA A 291 21.74 10.19 17.32
N LEU A 292 21.64 11.33 16.63
CA LEU A 292 22.29 11.50 15.33
C LEU A 292 23.83 11.48 15.49
N ILE A 293 24.34 12.09 16.56
CA ILE A 293 25.78 12.08 16.91
C ILE A 293 26.38 10.68 17.07
N ASP A 294 25.59 9.69 17.50
CA ASP A 294 26.09 8.32 17.75
C ASP A 294 26.56 7.61 16.46
N LEU A 295 26.08 8.07 15.30
CA LEU A 295 26.47 7.56 13.97
C LEU A 295 27.87 8.00 13.52
N PHE A 296 28.45 9.01 14.16
CA PHE A 296 29.74 9.58 13.76
C PHE A 296 30.86 9.19 14.74
N ASP A 297 32.09 9.10 14.24
CA ASP A 297 33.29 8.95 15.07
C ASP A 297 33.79 10.32 15.61
N GLU A 298 34.83 10.30 16.45
CA GLU A 298 35.44 11.52 17.03
C GLU A 298 36.05 12.47 15.98
N ARG A 299 36.16 12.04 14.72
CA ARG A 299 36.69 12.81 13.59
C ARG A 299 35.58 13.27 12.63
N GLY A 300 34.32 12.95 12.91
CA GLY A 300 33.16 13.29 12.09
C GLY A 300 32.87 12.35 10.93
N ASN A 301 33.55 11.19 10.81
CA ASN A 301 33.25 10.20 9.79
C ASN A 301 32.04 9.37 10.19
N SER A 302 31.17 9.04 9.23
CA SER A 302 30.07 8.10 9.45
C SER A 302 30.60 6.68 9.72
N LYS A 303 30.10 6.06 10.78
CA LYS A 303 30.37 4.65 11.12
C LYS A 303 29.63 3.66 10.22
N ILE A 304 28.63 4.12 9.45
CA ILE A 304 27.69 3.26 8.73
C ILE A 304 27.81 3.30 7.21
N ASP A 305 28.34 4.37 6.61
CA ASP A 305 28.24 4.62 5.16
C ASP A 305 28.79 3.48 4.30
N ARG A 306 29.97 2.93 4.66
CA ARG A 306 30.53 1.76 3.97
C ARG A 306 29.57 0.57 3.91
N TYR A 307 28.84 0.29 4.98
CA TYR A 307 27.86 -0.79 5.02
C TYR A 307 26.62 -0.47 4.19
N VAL A 308 26.25 0.82 4.08
CA VAL A 308 25.15 1.31 3.23
C VAL A 308 25.53 1.18 1.75
N GLU A 309 26.76 1.53 1.36
CA GLU A 309 27.30 1.35 0.01
C GLU A 309 27.33 -0.14 -0.39
N GLU A 310 27.95 -0.99 0.45
CA GLU A 310 28.01 -2.44 0.22
C GLU A 310 26.63 -3.10 0.17
N ALA A 311 25.64 -2.58 0.92
CA ALA A 311 24.25 -3.02 0.88
C ALA A 311 23.51 -2.56 -0.38
N SER A 312 23.65 -1.28 -0.75
CA SER A 312 22.93 -0.66 -1.86
C SER A 312 23.40 -1.14 -3.23
N ALA A 313 24.64 -1.62 -3.34
CA ALA A 313 25.18 -2.24 -4.54
C ALA A 313 24.57 -3.64 -4.86
N LYS A 314 23.82 -4.26 -3.93
CA LYS A 314 23.26 -5.61 -4.10
C LYS A 314 21.85 -5.55 -4.67
N THR A 315 21.55 -6.43 -5.62
CA THR A 315 20.19 -6.57 -6.20
C THR A 315 19.16 -7.07 -5.17
N ASN A 316 19.59 -7.87 -4.20
CA ASN A 316 18.75 -8.43 -3.13
C ASN A 316 19.49 -8.38 -1.78
N PRO A 317 19.55 -7.21 -1.12
CA PRO A 317 20.20 -7.10 0.18
C PRO A 317 19.43 -7.90 1.25
N ASN A 318 20.17 -8.48 2.19
CA ASN A 318 19.62 -9.22 3.32
C ASN A 318 19.02 -8.25 4.37
N GLN A 319 18.36 -8.78 5.41
CA GLN A 319 17.72 -7.92 6.41
C GLN A 319 18.72 -7.02 7.16
N PHE A 320 19.91 -7.55 7.45
CA PHE A 320 20.96 -6.81 8.14
C PHE A 320 21.39 -5.59 7.32
N GLU A 321 21.65 -5.78 6.02
CA GLU A 321 21.98 -4.75 5.04
C GLU A 321 20.85 -3.71 4.87
N LYS A 322 19.59 -4.16 4.79
CA LYS A 322 18.41 -3.27 4.71
C LYS A 322 18.26 -2.39 5.94
N ASP A 323 18.63 -2.87 7.12
CA ASP A 323 18.56 -2.05 8.34
C ASP A 323 19.61 -0.92 8.35
N PHE A 324 20.76 -1.08 7.69
CA PHE A 324 21.71 0.03 7.47
C PHE A 324 21.13 1.08 6.54
N ILE A 325 20.56 0.67 5.40
CA ILE A 325 19.91 1.57 4.45
C ILE A 325 18.81 2.38 5.16
N ARG A 326 17.91 1.70 5.89
CA ARG A 326 16.84 2.36 6.66
C ARG A 326 17.36 3.26 7.80
N LEU A 327 18.50 2.92 8.41
CA LEU A 327 19.12 3.77 9.43
C LEU A 327 19.68 5.04 8.80
N TYR A 328 20.37 4.89 7.66
CA TYR A 328 20.89 5.99 6.85
C TYR A 328 19.78 6.91 6.36
N GLU A 329 18.68 6.37 5.82
CA GLU A 329 17.49 7.15 5.41
C GLU A 329 16.93 7.99 6.56
N LYS A 330 16.76 7.39 7.75
CA LYS A 330 16.28 8.11 8.94
C LYS A 330 17.26 9.18 9.40
N SER A 331 18.56 8.91 9.38
CA SER A 331 19.58 9.88 9.77
C SER A 331 19.72 11.01 8.76
N TYR A 332 19.59 10.72 7.47
CA TYR A 332 19.57 11.71 6.40
C TYR A 332 18.36 12.64 6.55
N ILE A 333 17.15 12.08 6.66
CA ILE A 333 15.92 12.87 6.86
C ILE A 333 15.97 13.68 8.16
N LEU A 334 16.52 13.13 9.25
CA LEU A 334 16.72 13.88 10.49
C LEU A 334 17.74 15.01 10.30
N ASN A 335 18.89 14.73 9.68
CA ASN A 335 19.93 15.72 9.43
C ASN A 335 19.42 16.88 8.56
N GLU A 336 18.66 16.60 7.51
CA GLU A 336 18.01 17.60 6.65
C GLU A 336 16.95 18.42 7.40
N ALA A 337 16.24 17.82 8.36
CA ALA A 337 15.29 18.53 9.22
C ALA A 337 16.01 19.46 10.23
N LEU A 338 17.14 19.03 10.80
CA LEU A 338 17.98 19.84 11.68
C LEU A 338 18.75 20.93 10.91
N GLY A 339 19.16 20.65 9.69
CA GLY A 339 19.71 21.62 8.75
C GLY A 339 18.67 22.63 8.26
N GLY A 340 17.38 22.40 8.49
CA GLY A 340 16.28 23.27 8.09
C GLY A 340 15.95 23.27 6.59
N GLY A 341 16.72 22.55 5.76
CA GLY A 341 16.52 22.44 4.30
C GLY A 341 15.18 21.76 3.93
N ILE A 342 14.63 20.96 4.84
CA ILE A 342 13.32 20.32 4.69
C ILE A 342 12.13 21.31 4.81
N LEU A 343 12.29 22.47 5.47
CA LEU A 343 11.19 23.41 5.72
C LEU A 343 10.89 24.29 4.48
N LYS A 344 10.50 23.66 3.38
CA LYS A 344 10.22 24.28 2.08
C LYS A 344 8.87 24.98 2.06
N ILE A 345 8.82 26.15 2.69
CA ILE A 345 7.59 26.93 2.95
C ILE A 345 7.51 28.25 2.18
N PHE A 346 8.53 28.61 1.40
CA PHE A 346 8.56 29.88 0.65
C PHE A 346 8.52 29.64 -0.88
N PRO A 347 7.40 29.94 -1.57
CA PRO A 347 7.37 29.89 -3.04
C PRO A 347 8.36 30.87 -3.68
N ILE A 348 9.02 30.46 -4.78
CA ILE A 348 9.78 31.36 -5.65
C ILE A 348 8.81 32.11 -6.59
N PRO A 349 8.69 33.44 -6.53
CA PRO A 349 7.81 34.21 -7.40
C PRO A 349 8.16 34.04 -8.89
N GLY A 350 7.19 33.61 -9.70
CA GLY A 350 7.38 33.42 -11.15
C GLY A 350 8.13 32.14 -11.55
N SER A 351 8.36 31.20 -10.63
CA SER A 351 8.94 29.88 -10.95
C SER A 351 7.99 29.06 -11.83
N VAL A 352 8.45 28.66 -13.02
CA VAL A 352 7.70 27.79 -13.96
C VAL A 352 7.33 26.46 -13.32
N GLU A 353 8.24 25.88 -12.53
CA GLU A 353 8.05 24.60 -11.84
C GLU A 353 7.30 24.74 -10.49
N ASN A 354 6.83 25.94 -10.12
CA ASN A 354 6.24 26.22 -8.80
C ASN A 354 7.12 25.74 -7.63
N LYS A 355 8.45 25.95 -7.73
CA LYS A 355 9.43 25.51 -6.72
C LYS A 355 9.32 26.36 -5.45
N TRP A 356 9.30 25.69 -4.30
CA TRP A 356 9.34 26.31 -2.97
C TRP A 356 10.68 25.98 -2.31
N ILE A 357 11.22 26.95 -1.58
CA ILE A 357 12.53 26.85 -0.92
C ILE A 357 12.40 26.91 0.61
N ALA A 358 13.41 26.36 1.26
CA ALA A 358 13.64 26.59 2.69
C ALA A 358 14.40 27.90 2.92
N TYR A 359 14.29 28.44 4.14
CA TYR A 359 14.99 29.65 4.56
C TYR A 359 16.52 29.58 4.32
N GLN A 360 17.13 28.41 4.49
CA GLN A 360 18.57 28.21 4.34
C GLN A 360 19.04 28.17 2.87
N GLU A 361 18.16 27.77 1.94
CA GLU A 361 18.44 27.71 0.50
C GLU A 361 18.45 29.11 -0.17
N LEU A 362 18.05 30.14 0.57
CA LEU A 362 17.89 31.51 0.07
C LEU A 362 19.21 32.18 -0.37
N SER A 363 20.33 31.79 0.22
CA SER A 363 21.65 32.31 -0.18
C SER A 363 22.09 31.80 -1.57
N ALA A 364 21.58 30.64 -1.99
CA ALA A 364 21.87 30.00 -3.26
C ALA A 364 20.81 30.27 -4.36
N THR A 365 19.69 30.91 -4.00
CA THR A 365 18.54 31.09 -4.91
C THR A 365 18.47 32.54 -5.44
N PRO A 366 18.46 32.78 -6.76
CA PRO A 366 18.36 34.11 -7.34
C PRO A 366 16.92 34.65 -7.24
N LEU A 367 16.61 35.29 -6.10
CA LEU A 367 15.35 36.02 -5.87
C LEU A 367 15.51 37.53 -6.12
N LYS A 368 14.39 38.22 -6.37
CA LYS A 368 14.35 39.69 -6.34
C LYS A 368 14.71 40.19 -4.94
N SER A 369 15.29 41.39 -4.87
CA SER A 369 15.77 42.01 -3.62
C SER A 369 14.69 42.08 -2.54
N GLU A 370 13.48 42.50 -2.89
CA GLU A 370 12.34 42.66 -1.97
C GLU A 370 11.87 41.32 -1.38
N ASP A 371 11.68 40.30 -2.23
CA ASP A 371 11.28 38.95 -1.80
C ASP A 371 12.34 38.30 -0.90
N SER A 372 13.62 38.45 -1.28
CA SER A 372 14.75 38.00 -0.47
C SER A 372 14.80 38.69 0.90
N LEU A 373 14.52 40.00 0.97
CA LEU A 373 14.47 40.74 2.24
C LEU A 373 13.31 40.29 3.14
N PHE A 374 12.13 40.01 2.58
CA PHE A 374 11.01 39.47 3.36
C PHE A 374 11.37 38.13 4.02
N ILE A 375 11.85 37.16 3.23
CA ILE A 375 12.14 35.81 3.73
C ILE A 375 13.31 35.83 4.73
N ARG A 376 14.35 36.66 4.50
CA ARG A 376 15.47 36.86 5.44
C ARG A 376 15.03 37.33 6.81
N ASN A 377 14.02 38.19 6.88
CA ASN A 377 13.61 38.83 8.13
C ASN A 377 12.48 38.06 8.85
N ILE A 378 11.57 37.42 8.12
CA ILE A 378 10.34 36.88 8.71
C ILE A 378 10.57 35.67 9.64
N MET A 379 11.52 34.79 9.32
CA MET A 379 11.84 33.65 10.19
C MET A 379 12.55 34.08 11.49
N PRO A 380 13.57 34.95 11.48
CA PRO A 380 14.09 35.57 12.70
C PRO A 380 13.04 36.27 13.56
N ILE A 381 12.11 37.02 12.95
CA ILE A 381 10.99 37.66 13.67
C ILE A 381 10.08 36.62 14.33
N TYR A 382 9.75 35.53 13.62
CA TYR A 382 8.95 34.44 14.18
C TYR A 382 9.62 33.79 15.40
N PHE A 383 10.91 33.44 15.30
CA PHE A 383 11.66 32.89 16.44
C PHE A 383 11.85 33.89 17.59
N GLN A 384 11.98 35.19 17.30
CA GLN A 384 11.95 36.23 18.34
C GLN A 384 10.60 36.24 19.06
N GLY A 385 9.48 36.21 18.32
CA GLY A 385 8.14 36.13 18.89
C GLY A 385 7.94 34.88 19.75
N LEU A 386 8.49 33.72 19.36
CA LEU A 386 8.46 32.50 20.20
C LEU A 386 9.30 32.64 21.48
N ARG A 387 10.44 33.34 21.45
CA ARG A 387 11.22 33.62 22.66
C ARG A 387 10.51 34.60 23.59
N GLU A 388 9.90 35.64 23.04
CA GLU A 388 9.10 36.61 23.79
C GLU A 388 7.87 35.95 24.43
N TYR A 389 7.14 35.13 23.68
CA TYR A 389 6.02 34.31 24.17
C TYR A 389 6.39 33.45 25.39
N ARG A 390 7.59 32.86 25.42
CA ARG A 390 8.08 32.08 26.57
C ARG A 390 8.36 32.94 27.82
N GLN A 391 8.59 34.24 27.65
CA GLN A 391 8.91 35.16 28.74
C GLN A 391 7.68 35.95 29.23
N THR A 392 6.85 36.44 28.32
CA THR A 392 5.72 37.35 28.60
C THR A 392 4.36 36.69 28.46
N GLY A 393 4.26 35.60 27.68
CA GLY A 393 3.01 34.99 27.28
C GLY A 393 2.32 35.65 26.08
N ASP A 394 2.89 36.70 25.47
CA ASP A 394 2.32 37.36 24.30
C ASP A 394 2.66 36.63 23.00
N GLU A 395 1.63 36.18 22.29
CA GLU A 395 1.73 35.45 21.01
C GLU A 395 1.59 36.35 19.78
N SER A 396 1.30 37.65 19.96
CA SER A 396 1.00 38.62 18.90
C SER A 396 2.06 38.65 17.80
N ILE A 397 3.34 38.80 18.15
CA ILE A 397 4.45 38.87 17.17
C ILE A 397 4.59 37.56 16.39
N ALA A 398 4.48 36.42 17.08
CA ALA A 398 4.62 35.10 16.46
C ALA A 398 3.43 34.78 15.54
N ASN A 399 2.21 35.16 15.92
CA ASN A 399 1.01 35.02 15.08
C ASN A 399 1.05 35.93 13.86
N GLN A 400 1.44 37.21 14.02
CA GLN A 400 1.61 38.13 12.89
C GLN A 400 2.65 37.62 11.88
N ALA A 401 3.74 37.03 12.35
CA ALA A 401 4.75 36.44 11.47
C ALA A 401 4.20 35.21 10.70
N LEU A 402 3.47 34.30 11.36
CA LEU A 402 2.81 33.17 10.70
C LEU A 402 1.76 33.62 9.67
N GLU A 403 0.96 34.64 9.99
CA GLU A 403 0.01 35.23 9.05
C GLU A 403 0.70 35.85 7.83
N ALA A 404 1.81 36.56 8.02
CA ALA A 404 2.59 37.13 6.92
C ALA A 404 3.16 36.03 6.00
N ILE A 405 3.70 34.95 6.57
CA ILE A 405 4.15 33.77 5.81
C ILE A 405 2.97 33.15 5.04
N ALA A 406 1.82 32.94 5.68
CA ALA A 406 0.64 32.36 5.04
C ALA A 406 0.11 33.23 3.88
N ARG A 407 0.10 34.57 4.04
CA ARG A 407 -0.27 35.52 2.97
C ARG A 407 0.74 35.49 1.81
N TYR A 408 2.04 35.39 2.11
CA TYR A 408 3.09 35.23 1.09
C TYR A 408 2.89 33.93 0.30
N GLN A 409 2.66 32.81 0.98
CA GLN A 409 2.35 31.52 0.36
C GLN A 409 1.12 31.57 -0.56
N GLN A 410 0.04 32.23 -0.10
CA GLN A 410 -1.20 32.36 -0.87
C GLN A 410 -1.06 33.29 -2.09
N THR A 411 -0.19 34.29 -2.00
CA THR A 411 0.04 35.27 -3.09
C THR A 411 0.94 34.70 -4.18
N PHE A 412 2.11 34.17 -3.80
CA PHE A 412 3.14 33.74 -4.75
C PHE A 412 3.09 32.24 -5.08
N GLY A 413 2.45 31.43 -4.23
CA GLY A 413 2.24 29.99 -4.44
C GLY A 413 0.83 29.62 -4.92
N ALA A 414 0.01 30.62 -5.31
CA ALA A 414 -1.43 30.48 -5.57
C ALA A 414 -1.81 29.30 -6.49
N ALA A 415 -0.99 29.01 -7.51
CA ALA A 415 -1.24 27.95 -8.49
C ALA A 415 -1.25 26.53 -7.89
N VAL A 416 -0.49 26.30 -6.81
CA VAL A 416 -0.35 24.99 -6.15
C VAL A 416 -0.87 24.98 -4.70
N TYR A 417 -1.30 26.13 -4.16
CA TYR A 417 -1.73 26.25 -2.77
C TYR A 417 -3.04 25.47 -2.49
N PRO A 418 -3.07 24.52 -1.55
CA PRO A 418 -4.28 23.73 -1.26
C PRO A 418 -5.44 24.58 -0.73
N LYS A 419 -6.68 24.25 -1.14
CA LYS A 419 -7.90 24.88 -0.59
C LYS A 419 -7.94 24.74 0.94
N SER A 420 -8.34 25.80 1.64
CA SER A 420 -8.36 25.85 3.12
C SER A 420 -9.22 24.74 3.78
N SER A 421 -10.27 24.28 3.11
CA SER A 421 -11.08 23.13 3.52
C SER A 421 -10.31 21.81 3.45
N LYS A 422 -9.45 21.64 2.44
CA LYS A 422 -8.58 20.46 2.27
C LYS A 422 -7.50 20.43 3.38
N VAL A 423 -6.88 21.58 3.66
CA VAL A 423 -5.93 21.76 4.79
C VAL A 423 -6.57 21.39 6.12
N SER A 424 -7.75 21.94 6.43
CA SER A 424 -8.46 21.61 7.67
C SER A 424 -8.90 20.15 7.75
N ALA A 425 -9.34 19.55 6.63
CA ALA A 425 -9.72 18.13 6.58
C ALA A 425 -8.52 17.21 6.83
N GLU A 426 -7.35 17.53 6.27
CA GLU A 426 -6.12 16.76 6.45
C GLU A 426 -5.60 16.82 7.89
N ILE A 427 -5.54 18.01 8.49
CA ILE A 427 -5.16 18.17 9.92
C ILE A 427 -6.14 17.43 10.83
N ALA A 428 -7.45 17.50 10.54
CA ALA A 428 -8.46 16.76 11.29
C ALA A 428 -8.30 15.23 11.13
N TYR A 429 -8.00 14.76 9.92
CA TYR A 429 -7.76 13.36 9.62
C TYR A 429 -6.54 12.81 10.39
N ASN A 430 -5.40 13.52 10.35
CA ASN A 430 -4.20 13.17 11.09
C ASN A 430 -4.47 13.12 12.61
N ARG A 431 -5.18 14.11 13.15
CA ARG A 431 -5.52 14.18 14.60
C ARG A 431 -6.52 13.10 15.02
N ILE A 432 -7.45 12.72 14.13
CA ILE A 432 -8.41 11.66 14.40
C ILE A 432 -7.72 10.30 14.35
N ASP A 433 -6.75 10.09 13.45
CA ASP A 433 -6.07 8.82 13.21
C ASP A 433 -7.08 7.63 13.18
N PRO A 434 -7.96 7.62 12.17
CA PRO A 434 -9.16 6.78 12.19
C PRO A 434 -8.80 5.30 12.17
N PHE A 435 -7.82 4.87 11.38
CA PHE A 435 -7.54 3.45 11.19
C PHE A 435 -6.83 2.81 12.40
N ASN A 436 -5.98 3.56 13.12
CA ASN A 436 -5.38 3.14 14.39
C ASN A 436 -6.44 2.93 15.48
N LYS A 437 -7.47 3.78 15.52
CA LYS A 437 -8.61 3.62 16.43
C LYS A 437 -9.53 2.47 15.99
N LEU A 438 -9.84 2.37 14.70
CA LEU A 438 -10.73 1.37 14.14
C LEU A 438 -10.23 -0.06 14.41
N TYR A 439 -8.93 -0.36 14.25
CA TYR A 439 -8.44 -1.73 14.52
C TYR A 439 -8.67 -2.13 15.98
N ARG A 440 -8.42 -1.21 16.93
CA ARG A 440 -8.61 -1.47 18.37
C ARG A 440 -10.08 -1.77 18.69
N TYR A 441 -11.01 -0.99 18.14
CA TYR A 441 -12.44 -1.18 18.37
C TYR A 441 -13.04 -2.39 17.64
N PHE A 442 -12.64 -2.64 16.39
CA PHE A 442 -13.02 -3.87 15.66
C PHE A 442 -12.51 -5.11 16.39
N GLY A 443 -11.29 -5.06 16.93
CA GLY A 443 -10.68 -6.16 17.70
C GLY A 443 -11.43 -6.42 19.00
N SER A 444 -11.64 -5.38 19.82
CA SER A 444 -12.35 -5.52 21.09
C SER A 444 -13.79 -5.99 20.90
N PHE A 445 -14.56 -5.36 20.02
CA PHE A 445 -15.96 -5.73 19.81
C PHE A 445 -16.11 -7.05 19.05
N GLY A 446 -15.21 -7.37 18.11
CA GLY A 446 -15.19 -8.66 17.41
C GLY A 446 -14.94 -9.83 18.36
N VAL A 447 -13.90 -9.75 19.20
CA VAL A 447 -13.60 -10.80 20.20
C VAL A 447 -14.71 -10.92 21.24
N LEU A 448 -15.19 -9.80 21.79
CA LEU A 448 -16.30 -9.84 22.76
C LEU A 448 -17.58 -10.42 22.16
N MET A 449 -17.91 -10.08 20.91
CA MET A 449 -19.06 -10.65 20.20
C MET A 449 -18.87 -12.15 19.94
N LEU A 450 -17.67 -12.61 19.56
CA LEU A 450 -17.35 -14.03 19.41
C LEU A 450 -17.55 -14.80 20.73
N LEU A 451 -17.02 -14.28 21.84
CA LEU A 451 -17.19 -14.88 23.17
C LEU A 451 -18.66 -14.93 23.59
N VAL A 452 -19.41 -13.84 23.40
CA VAL A 452 -20.84 -13.78 23.67
C VAL A 452 -21.62 -14.81 22.84
N ILE A 453 -21.32 -14.98 21.54
CA ILE A 453 -21.97 -15.98 20.68
C ILE A 453 -21.61 -17.40 21.11
N ILE A 454 -20.35 -17.66 21.49
CA ILE A 454 -19.94 -18.96 22.03
C ILE A 454 -20.74 -19.27 23.30
N ILE A 455 -20.83 -18.33 24.25
CA ILE A 455 -21.62 -18.52 25.48
C ILE A 455 -23.11 -18.71 25.16
N GLN A 456 -23.68 -17.94 24.22
CA GLN A 456 -25.07 -18.06 23.76
C GLN A 456 -25.39 -19.47 23.22
N ILE A 457 -24.45 -20.13 22.53
CA ILE A 457 -24.62 -21.51 22.04
C ILE A 457 -24.82 -22.49 23.21
N PHE A 458 -24.05 -22.34 24.29
CA PHE A 458 -24.11 -23.20 25.48
C PHE A 458 -25.23 -22.80 26.47
N SER A 459 -25.50 -21.50 26.62
CA SER A 459 -26.40 -20.91 27.60
C SER A 459 -27.32 -19.88 26.91
N PRO A 460 -28.48 -20.29 26.38
CA PRO A 460 -29.34 -19.45 25.54
C PRO A 460 -30.19 -18.45 26.38
N LYS A 461 -29.55 -17.69 27.27
CA LYS A 461 -30.19 -16.62 28.04
C LYS A 461 -30.44 -15.38 27.15
N PRO A 462 -31.55 -14.65 27.33
CA PRO A 462 -31.87 -13.48 26.51
C PRO A 462 -30.84 -12.36 26.62
N LEU A 463 -30.12 -12.25 27.75
CA LEU A 463 -29.00 -11.33 27.96
C LEU A 463 -27.97 -11.38 26.82
N TRP A 464 -27.59 -12.59 26.38
CA TRP A 464 -26.59 -12.74 25.32
C TRP A 464 -27.13 -12.29 23.95
N ASN A 465 -28.44 -12.43 23.70
CA ASN A 465 -29.06 -11.93 22.47
C ASN A 465 -28.93 -10.40 22.35
N TYR A 466 -29.17 -9.67 23.44
CA TYR A 466 -28.97 -8.21 23.46
C TYR A 466 -27.50 -7.82 23.28
N GLY A 467 -26.58 -8.55 23.92
CA GLY A 467 -25.14 -8.38 23.70
C GLY A 467 -24.74 -8.54 22.24
N VAL A 468 -25.23 -9.58 21.56
CA VAL A 468 -25.00 -9.79 20.11
C VAL A 468 -25.54 -8.63 19.28
N GLN A 469 -26.77 -8.16 19.53
CA GLN A 469 -27.35 -7.04 18.77
C GLN A 469 -26.62 -5.71 19.02
N LEU A 470 -26.19 -5.45 20.26
CA LEU A 470 -25.40 -4.27 20.60
C LEU A 470 -24.06 -4.27 19.86
N PHE A 471 -23.27 -5.35 19.95
CA PHE A 471 -22.00 -5.45 19.22
C PHE A 471 -22.18 -5.41 17.71
N LYS A 472 -23.25 -6.01 17.17
CA LYS A 472 -23.61 -5.91 15.75
C LYS A 472 -23.87 -4.46 15.33
N GLY A 473 -24.62 -3.69 16.14
CA GLY A 473 -24.84 -2.27 15.91
C GLY A 473 -23.55 -1.45 15.96
N LEU A 474 -22.66 -1.73 16.93
CA LEU A 474 -21.35 -1.10 17.03
C LEU A 474 -20.46 -1.43 15.81
N ILE A 475 -20.47 -2.66 15.31
CA ILE A 475 -19.70 -3.05 14.11
C ILE A 475 -20.23 -2.34 12.84
N TRP A 476 -21.55 -2.15 12.70
CA TRP A 476 -22.11 -1.32 11.62
C TRP A 476 -21.69 0.16 11.74
N LEU A 477 -21.64 0.70 12.96
CA LEU A 477 -21.14 2.06 13.22
C LEU A 477 -19.65 2.19 12.87
N LEU A 478 -18.81 1.23 13.28
CA LEU A 478 -17.39 1.20 12.92
C LEU A 478 -17.17 1.08 11.41
N PHE A 479 -17.96 0.25 10.71
CA PHE A 479 -17.89 0.14 9.25
C PHE A 479 -18.29 1.45 8.54
N THR A 480 -19.29 2.15 9.08
CA THR A 480 -19.68 3.49 8.60
C THR A 480 -18.54 4.49 8.81
N GLY A 481 -17.93 4.50 10.01
CA GLY A 481 -16.75 5.33 10.31
C GLY A 481 -15.54 5.00 9.42
N MET A 482 -15.31 3.73 9.12
CA MET A 482 -14.26 3.27 8.19
C MET A 482 -14.51 3.75 6.76
N THR A 483 -15.76 3.71 6.30
CA THR A 483 -16.16 4.21 4.98
C THR A 483 -15.97 5.72 4.88
N LEU A 484 -16.34 6.47 5.93
CA LEU A 484 -16.09 7.92 6.03
C LEU A 484 -14.60 8.26 6.08
N ALA A 485 -13.78 7.45 6.77
CA ALA A 485 -12.33 7.62 6.81
C ALA A 485 -11.68 7.41 5.43
N LEU A 486 -12.11 6.39 4.67
CA LEU A 486 -11.66 6.20 3.28
C LEU A 486 -12.10 7.35 2.36
N ALA A 487 -13.35 7.81 2.48
CA ALA A 487 -13.84 8.96 1.71
C ALA A 487 -13.08 10.27 2.05
N ALA A 488 -12.73 10.47 3.33
CA ALA A 488 -11.87 11.58 3.75
C ALA A 488 -10.46 11.46 3.16
N ARG A 489 -9.85 10.27 3.16
CA ARG A 489 -8.52 10.05 2.55
C ARG A 489 -8.56 10.34 1.04
N TRP A 490 -9.59 9.89 0.32
CA TRP A 490 -9.80 10.22 -1.11
C TRP A 490 -9.86 11.73 -1.34
N TYR A 491 -10.64 12.47 -0.53
CA TYR A 491 -10.72 13.93 -0.64
C TYR A 491 -9.37 14.64 -0.37
N ILE A 492 -8.54 14.08 0.51
CA ILE A 492 -7.22 14.62 0.87
C ILE A 492 -6.15 14.27 -0.18
N SER A 493 -6.11 13.03 -0.69
CA SER A 493 -5.16 12.65 -1.74
C SER A 493 -5.51 13.28 -3.09
N GLY A 494 -6.80 13.33 -3.43
CA GLY A 494 -7.29 13.72 -4.75
C GLY A 494 -7.51 12.52 -5.70
N HIS A 495 -7.11 11.31 -5.30
CA HIS A 495 -7.30 10.07 -6.04
C HIS A 495 -7.89 8.97 -5.15
N ALA A 496 -8.38 7.88 -5.72
CA ALA A 496 -8.94 6.79 -4.93
C ALA A 496 -7.86 6.15 -4.01
N PRO A 497 -8.20 5.82 -2.75
CA PRO A 497 -7.24 5.38 -1.73
C PRO A 497 -6.97 3.86 -1.84
N TRP A 498 -6.32 3.47 -2.93
CA TRP A 498 -5.77 2.14 -3.20
C TRP A 498 -4.56 2.22 -4.14
N SER A 499 -3.79 3.30 -4.03
CA SER A 499 -2.60 3.58 -4.84
C SER A 499 -1.33 2.92 -4.29
N ASP A 500 -1.23 2.83 -2.97
CA ASP A 500 -0.09 2.28 -2.23
C ASP A 500 -0.46 1.00 -1.45
N ALA A 501 0.53 0.37 -0.81
CA ALA A 501 0.35 -0.88 -0.06
C ALA A 501 -0.43 -0.71 1.27
N TYR A 502 -0.32 0.44 1.94
CA TYR A 502 -1.07 0.76 3.16
C TYR A 502 -2.55 0.98 2.84
N GLU A 503 -2.83 1.83 1.84
CA GLU A 503 -4.15 2.07 1.27
C GLU A 503 -4.82 0.78 0.83
N SER A 504 -4.10 -0.05 0.08
CA SER A 504 -4.60 -1.34 -0.40
C SER A 504 -4.96 -2.29 0.75
N VAL A 505 -4.15 -2.42 1.82
CA VAL A 505 -4.52 -3.27 2.98
C VAL A 505 -5.77 -2.74 3.70
N ILE A 506 -5.91 -1.42 3.84
CA ILE A 506 -7.13 -0.83 4.42
C ILE A 506 -8.35 -1.11 3.54
N TYR A 507 -8.21 -1.00 2.22
CA TYR A 507 -9.28 -1.30 1.27
C TYR A 507 -9.67 -2.78 1.29
N VAL A 508 -8.71 -3.72 1.38
CA VAL A 508 -8.99 -5.15 1.61
C VAL A 508 -9.74 -5.35 2.93
N SER A 509 -9.37 -4.63 3.99
CA SER A 509 -10.09 -4.70 5.26
C SER A 509 -11.53 -4.15 5.14
N TRP A 510 -11.72 -3.04 4.44
CA TRP A 510 -13.06 -2.49 4.16
C TRP A 510 -13.92 -3.49 3.37
N ALA A 511 -13.36 -4.08 2.29
CA ALA A 511 -14.04 -5.09 1.49
C ALA A 511 -14.39 -6.33 2.33
N THR A 512 -13.48 -6.79 3.19
CA THR A 512 -13.72 -7.91 4.11
C THR A 512 -14.92 -7.61 5.02
N VAL A 513 -14.97 -6.41 5.63
CA VAL A 513 -16.12 -5.98 6.46
C VAL A 513 -17.39 -5.85 5.63
N PHE A 514 -17.33 -5.25 4.45
CA PHE A 514 -18.47 -5.09 3.54
C PHE A 514 -19.11 -6.44 3.20
N PHE A 515 -18.34 -7.42 2.71
CA PHE A 515 -18.87 -8.73 2.35
C PHE A 515 -19.28 -9.55 3.57
N GLY A 516 -18.53 -9.49 4.67
CA GLY A 516 -18.88 -10.16 5.92
C GLY A 516 -20.15 -9.59 6.57
N LEU A 517 -20.44 -8.29 6.40
CA LEU A 517 -21.72 -7.70 6.77
C LEU A 517 -22.82 -8.05 5.77
N ALA A 518 -22.56 -8.03 4.47
CA ALA A 518 -23.54 -8.34 3.41
C ALA A 518 -24.08 -9.78 3.54
N PHE A 519 -23.20 -10.77 3.69
CA PHE A 519 -23.59 -12.16 3.92
C PHE A 519 -23.96 -12.40 5.40
N GLY A 520 -23.26 -11.74 6.34
CA GLY A 520 -23.50 -11.84 7.78
C GLY A 520 -24.79 -11.20 8.29
N ARG A 521 -25.54 -10.44 7.48
CA ARG A 521 -26.96 -10.08 7.74
C ARG A 521 -27.75 -11.28 8.29
N LYS A 522 -27.41 -12.46 7.79
CA LYS A 522 -28.04 -13.75 8.01
C LYS A 522 -27.38 -14.58 9.15
N SER A 523 -26.17 -14.25 9.63
CA SER A 523 -25.37 -14.99 10.62
C SER A 523 -24.51 -14.07 11.49
N ASP A 524 -24.82 -13.97 12.78
CA ASP A 524 -24.09 -13.08 13.70
C ASP A 524 -22.64 -13.54 13.95
N LEU A 525 -22.38 -14.86 13.86
CA LEU A 525 -21.03 -15.43 13.97
C LEU A 525 -20.13 -15.00 12.79
N THR A 526 -20.73 -14.82 11.61
CA THR A 526 -20.03 -14.28 10.43
C THR A 526 -19.60 -12.83 10.70
N ILE A 527 -20.49 -11.99 11.25
CA ILE A 527 -20.19 -10.59 11.57
C ILE A 527 -19.06 -10.49 12.60
N ALA A 528 -19.12 -11.30 13.68
CA ALA A 528 -18.11 -11.31 14.73
C ALA A 528 -16.72 -11.75 14.21
N ALA A 529 -16.68 -12.83 13.42
CA ALA A 529 -15.45 -13.31 12.76
C ALA A 529 -14.87 -12.28 11.78
N THR A 530 -15.75 -11.56 11.05
CA THR A 530 -15.35 -10.51 10.11
C THR A 530 -14.73 -9.32 10.83
N ALA A 531 -15.36 -8.82 11.90
CA ALA A 531 -14.82 -7.73 12.71
C ALA A 531 -13.46 -8.11 13.32
N PHE A 532 -13.31 -9.37 13.76
CA PHE A 532 -12.03 -9.87 14.26
C PHE A 532 -10.93 -9.87 13.18
N VAL A 533 -11.17 -10.41 11.98
CA VAL A 533 -10.14 -10.41 10.93
C VAL A 533 -9.84 -9.01 10.37
N ALA A 534 -10.83 -8.13 10.31
CA ALA A 534 -10.63 -6.71 9.96
C ALA A 534 -9.71 -6.00 10.95
N SER A 535 -9.78 -6.35 12.25
CA SER A 535 -8.84 -5.82 13.24
C SER A 535 -7.41 -6.30 13.01
N ILE A 536 -7.22 -7.55 12.55
CA ILE A 536 -5.91 -8.08 12.18
C ILE A 536 -5.36 -7.35 10.94
N LEU A 537 -6.16 -7.19 9.88
CA LEU A 537 -5.74 -6.47 8.68
C LEU A 537 -5.34 -5.02 8.96
N LEU A 538 -6.17 -4.29 9.72
CA LEU A 538 -5.85 -2.91 10.09
C LEU A 538 -4.68 -2.83 11.07
N TRP A 539 -4.49 -3.81 11.97
CA TRP A 539 -3.28 -3.87 12.80
C TRP A 539 -2.02 -4.08 11.96
N VAL A 540 -2.07 -4.99 10.96
CA VAL A 540 -0.98 -5.20 10.00
C VAL A 540 -0.65 -3.93 9.23
N ALA A 541 -1.66 -3.13 8.85
CA ALA A 541 -1.46 -1.83 8.21
C ALA A 541 -0.67 -0.81 9.08
N HIS A 542 -0.67 -0.94 10.41
CA HIS A 542 0.06 -0.05 11.33
C HIS A 542 1.39 -0.65 11.83
N LEU A 543 1.82 -1.79 11.28
CA LEU A 543 3.18 -2.29 11.50
C LEU A 543 4.17 -1.41 10.72
N SER A 544 5.37 -1.20 11.28
CA SER A 544 6.31 -0.16 10.84
C SER A 544 7.07 -0.43 9.52
N TRP A 545 6.46 -1.15 8.58
CA TRP A 545 6.95 -1.48 7.24
C TRP A 545 5.97 -1.07 6.13
N LEU A 546 4.82 -0.48 6.50
CA LEU A 546 3.89 0.16 5.59
C LEU A 546 3.86 1.65 5.94
N ASP A 547 4.13 2.52 4.97
CA ASP A 547 4.10 3.97 5.17
C ASP A 547 2.66 4.49 5.02
N PRO A 548 2.04 5.07 6.07
CA PRO A 548 0.71 5.65 5.97
C PRO A 548 0.67 7.02 5.26
N GLN A 549 1.84 7.59 4.92
CA GLN A 549 1.97 8.85 4.18
C GLN A 549 1.08 8.87 2.94
N ILE A 550 0.42 10.00 2.68
CA ILE A 550 -0.26 10.24 1.40
C ILE A 550 0.81 10.76 0.44
N ALA A 551 1.17 9.94 -0.55
CA ALA A 551 2.13 10.28 -1.60
C ALA A 551 1.44 10.93 -2.81
N ASN A 552 2.22 11.36 -3.80
CA ASN A 552 1.69 11.68 -5.13
C ASN A 552 1.40 10.39 -5.90
N LEU A 553 0.32 10.36 -6.67
CA LEU A 553 -0.06 9.23 -7.51
C LEU A 553 0.96 9.06 -8.64
N GLN A 554 1.51 7.85 -8.80
CA GLN A 554 2.44 7.53 -9.91
C GLN A 554 1.77 7.77 -11.28
N PRO A 555 2.45 8.36 -12.28
CA PRO A 555 1.82 8.75 -13.56
C PRO A 555 1.08 7.62 -14.29
N VAL A 556 1.62 6.41 -14.25
CA VAL A 556 1.00 5.21 -14.86
C VAL A 556 -0.33 4.80 -14.20
N LEU A 557 -0.55 5.21 -12.95
CA LEU A 557 -1.78 4.92 -12.21
C LEU A 557 -2.85 6.00 -12.40
N ASP A 558 -2.53 7.17 -12.97
CA ASP A 558 -3.53 8.22 -13.23
C ASP A 558 -4.38 7.88 -14.46
N SER A 559 -5.33 6.98 -14.25
CA SER A 559 -6.24 6.47 -15.28
C SER A 559 -7.58 6.07 -14.68
N TYR A 560 -8.64 6.07 -15.50
CA TYR A 560 -9.95 5.56 -15.09
C TYR A 560 -9.90 4.05 -14.72
N TRP A 561 -8.93 3.31 -15.26
CA TRP A 561 -8.69 1.91 -14.93
C TRP A 561 -8.29 1.68 -13.47
N LEU A 562 -7.57 2.61 -12.82
CA LEU A 562 -7.30 2.55 -11.38
C LEU A 562 -8.61 2.47 -10.57
N MET A 563 -9.66 3.17 -11.01
CA MET A 563 -10.96 3.16 -10.31
C MET A 563 -11.77 1.87 -10.54
N ILE A 564 -11.50 1.11 -11.60
CA ILE A 564 -12.29 -0.06 -12.00
C ILE A 564 -11.51 -1.37 -11.77
N HIS A 565 -10.37 -1.55 -12.45
CA HIS A 565 -9.56 -2.76 -12.36
C HIS A 565 -9.03 -2.98 -10.93
N VAL A 566 -8.31 -2.00 -10.37
CA VAL A 566 -7.66 -2.14 -9.06
C VAL A 566 -8.70 -2.25 -7.95
N ALA A 567 -9.79 -1.48 -8.02
CA ALA A 567 -10.91 -1.61 -7.10
C ALA A 567 -11.52 -3.02 -7.11
N VAL A 568 -11.86 -3.58 -8.28
CA VAL A 568 -12.48 -4.91 -8.38
C VAL A 568 -11.52 -6.03 -7.94
N ILE A 569 -10.26 -5.99 -8.38
CA ILE A 569 -9.30 -7.06 -8.06
C ILE A 569 -8.88 -7.04 -6.59
N VAL A 570 -8.62 -5.86 -5.99
CA VAL A 570 -8.24 -5.77 -4.56
C VAL A 570 -9.44 -6.04 -3.66
N ALA A 571 -10.66 -5.61 -4.03
CA ALA A 571 -11.86 -5.96 -3.28
C ALA A 571 -12.16 -7.47 -3.30
N SER A 572 -11.71 -8.23 -4.31
CA SER A 572 -11.84 -9.69 -4.38
C SER A 572 -11.12 -10.41 -3.23
N TYR A 573 -10.08 -9.80 -2.65
CA TYR A 573 -9.38 -10.32 -1.47
C TYR A 573 -10.25 -10.27 -0.21
N GLY A 574 -11.26 -9.40 -0.15
CA GLY A 574 -12.22 -9.33 0.95
C GLY A 574 -13.01 -10.63 1.15
N PRO A 575 -13.76 -11.13 0.14
CA PRO A 575 -14.44 -12.42 0.20
C PRO A 575 -13.51 -13.62 0.45
N PHE A 576 -12.26 -13.60 -0.05
CA PHE A 576 -11.28 -14.65 0.23
C PHE A 576 -10.79 -14.62 1.70
N THR A 577 -10.55 -13.43 2.25
CA THR A 577 -10.22 -13.25 3.68
C THR A 577 -11.38 -13.68 4.57
N LEU A 578 -12.61 -13.38 4.16
CA LEU A 578 -13.81 -13.88 4.80
C LEU A 578 -13.84 -15.42 4.74
N GLY A 579 -13.57 -16.04 3.59
CA GLY A 579 -13.53 -17.49 3.45
C GLY A 579 -12.50 -18.19 4.34
N LEU A 580 -11.31 -17.59 4.50
CA LEU A 580 -10.29 -18.01 5.47
C LEU A 580 -10.86 -18.04 6.90
N ILE A 581 -11.40 -16.91 7.39
CA ILE A 581 -11.82 -16.82 8.79
C ILE A 581 -13.08 -17.64 9.08
N LEU A 582 -14.04 -17.71 8.16
CA LEU A 582 -15.22 -18.58 8.33
C LEU A 582 -14.84 -20.07 8.28
N GLY A 583 -13.85 -20.44 7.44
CA GLY A 583 -13.24 -21.76 7.46
C GLY A 583 -12.64 -22.10 8.82
N ALA A 584 -11.79 -21.21 9.34
CA ALA A 584 -11.14 -21.38 10.64
C ALA A 584 -12.16 -21.51 11.79
N VAL A 585 -13.18 -20.66 11.83
CA VAL A 585 -14.25 -20.70 12.84
C VAL A 585 -15.08 -21.98 12.70
N ALA A 586 -15.35 -22.46 11.47
CA ALA A 586 -16.04 -23.73 11.27
C ALA A 586 -15.23 -24.92 11.80
N LEU A 587 -13.91 -24.96 11.60
CA LEU A 587 -13.04 -26.00 12.17
C LEU A 587 -12.94 -25.90 13.70
N LEU A 588 -12.89 -24.70 14.26
CA LEU A 588 -12.94 -24.47 15.70
C LEU A 588 -14.24 -25.00 16.32
N LEU A 589 -15.39 -24.73 15.68
CA LEU A 589 -16.68 -25.32 16.09
C LEU A 589 -16.71 -26.85 15.99
N MET A 590 -16.02 -27.46 15.01
CA MET A 590 -15.87 -28.92 14.96
C MET A 590 -15.07 -29.45 16.15
N CYS A 591 -14.06 -28.71 16.63
CA CYS A 591 -13.28 -29.09 17.82
C CYS A 591 -14.12 -29.05 19.12
N LEU A 592 -15.03 -28.08 19.24
CA LEU A 592 -15.92 -27.89 20.40
C LEU A 592 -17.19 -28.77 20.38
N GLY A 593 -17.32 -29.66 19.38
CA GLY A 593 -18.48 -30.52 19.24
C GLY A 593 -18.48 -31.72 20.19
N THR A 594 -19.63 -31.93 20.82
CA THR A 594 -19.95 -33.03 21.73
C THR A 594 -21.29 -33.64 21.34
N THR A 595 -21.61 -34.82 21.86
CA THR A 595 -22.93 -35.45 21.65
C THR A 595 -24.08 -34.56 22.13
N LYS A 596 -23.91 -33.86 23.27
CA LYS A 596 -24.94 -33.00 23.89
C LYS A 596 -25.26 -31.72 23.10
N ASN A 597 -24.32 -31.16 22.34
CA ASN A 597 -24.50 -29.90 21.59
C ASN A 597 -24.46 -30.07 20.05
N ARG A 598 -24.37 -31.33 19.57
CA ARG A 598 -24.23 -31.71 18.16
C ARG A 598 -25.15 -30.94 17.20
N GLN A 599 -26.44 -30.89 17.48
CA GLN A 599 -27.43 -30.27 16.60
C GLN A 599 -27.17 -28.76 16.41
N LYS A 600 -26.86 -28.04 17.49
CA LYS A 600 -26.52 -26.61 17.44
C LYS A 600 -25.22 -26.36 16.67
N ILE A 601 -24.19 -27.16 16.92
CA ILE A 601 -22.89 -27.02 16.23
C ILE A 601 -22.99 -27.37 14.75
N MET A 602 -23.72 -28.43 14.38
CA MET A 602 -23.99 -28.74 12.97
C MET A 602 -24.74 -27.62 12.26
N LEU A 603 -25.73 -26.97 12.89
CA LEU A 603 -26.44 -25.83 12.28
C LEU A 603 -25.50 -24.65 12.02
N ASN A 604 -24.64 -24.29 12.97
CA ASN A 604 -23.65 -23.22 12.79
C ASN A 604 -22.59 -23.58 11.73
N ILE A 605 -22.04 -24.80 11.74
CA ILE A 605 -21.11 -25.26 10.70
C ILE A 605 -21.75 -25.21 9.31
N ASN A 606 -23.01 -25.63 9.18
CA ASN A 606 -23.73 -25.56 7.90
C ASN A 606 -23.85 -24.11 7.42
N GLU A 607 -24.29 -23.21 8.29
CA GLU A 607 -24.42 -21.77 8.02
C GLU A 607 -23.09 -21.16 7.56
N LEU A 608 -22.01 -21.36 8.34
CA LEU A 608 -20.67 -20.87 7.97
C LEU A 608 -20.17 -21.46 6.65
N THR A 609 -20.35 -22.77 6.44
CA THR A 609 -19.90 -23.44 5.20
C THR A 609 -20.64 -22.90 3.97
N ILE A 610 -21.96 -22.65 4.08
CA ILE A 610 -22.77 -22.08 3.00
C ILE A 610 -22.33 -20.65 2.71
N ILE A 611 -22.14 -19.82 3.74
CA ILE A 611 -21.68 -18.44 3.58
C ILE A 611 -20.26 -18.41 2.99
N ASN A 612 -19.37 -19.33 3.40
CA ASN A 612 -18.03 -19.49 2.84
C ASN A 612 -18.11 -19.88 1.35
N GLU A 613 -18.95 -20.85 0.97
CA GLU A 613 -19.20 -21.23 -0.45
C GLU A 613 -19.69 -20.02 -1.29
N MET A 614 -20.58 -19.19 -0.74
CA MET A 614 -21.02 -17.93 -1.37
C MET A 614 -19.90 -16.89 -1.49
N ALA A 615 -19.14 -16.67 -0.40
CA ALA A 615 -18.06 -15.69 -0.36
C ALA A 615 -16.94 -16.04 -1.34
N LEU A 616 -16.47 -17.29 -1.37
CA LEU A 616 -15.45 -17.73 -2.33
C LEU A 616 -15.95 -17.61 -3.78
N THR A 617 -17.24 -17.84 -4.03
CA THR A 617 -17.82 -17.67 -5.39
C THR A 617 -17.76 -16.21 -5.85
N VAL A 618 -18.13 -15.27 -4.97
CA VAL A 618 -18.03 -13.82 -5.28
C VAL A 618 -16.56 -13.38 -5.41
N GLY A 619 -15.67 -13.86 -4.53
CA GLY A 619 -14.24 -13.63 -4.63
C GLY A 619 -13.66 -14.11 -5.96
N LEU A 620 -13.97 -15.34 -6.38
CA LEU A 620 -13.51 -15.90 -7.66
C LEU A 620 -14.03 -15.08 -8.85
N VAL A 621 -15.31 -14.72 -8.85
CA VAL A 621 -15.91 -13.87 -9.89
C VAL A 621 -15.20 -12.52 -9.99
N MET A 622 -15.00 -11.84 -8.85
CA MET A 622 -14.33 -10.54 -8.80
C MET A 622 -12.85 -10.62 -9.17
N LEU A 623 -12.13 -11.64 -8.69
CA LEU A 623 -10.71 -11.86 -9.03
C LEU A 623 -10.55 -12.11 -10.54
N THR A 624 -11.44 -12.91 -11.12
CA THR A 624 -11.38 -13.25 -12.55
C THR A 624 -11.69 -12.02 -13.41
N ILE A 625 -12.79 -11.31 -13.13
CA ILE A 625 -13.15 -10.08 -13.85
C ILE A 625 -12.05 -9.03 -13.67
N GLY A 626 -11.60 -8.80 -12.43
CA GLY A 626 -10.51 -7.88 -12.11
C GLY A 626 -9.24 -8.20 -12.90
N ASN A 627 -8.79 -9.45 -12.90
CA ASN A 627 -7.59 -9.89 -13.64
C ASN A 627 -7.67 -9.57 -15.13
N PHE A 628 -8.80 -9.85 -15.79
CA PHE A 628 -8.95 -9.57 -17.22
C PHE A 628 -9.18 -8.09 -17.53
N LEU A 629 -9.83 -7.32 -16.65
CA LEU A 629 -9.88 -5.85 -16.74
C LEU A 629 -8.48 -5.25 -16.68
N GLY A 630 -7.56 -5.87 -15.92
CA GLY A 630 -6.14 -5.50 -15.88
C GLY A 630 -5.44 -5.72 -17.21
N GLY A 631 -5.83 -6.77 -17.95
CA GLY A 631 -5.37 -6.98 -19.32
C GLY A 631 -5.92 -5.96 -20.32
N GLN A 632 -7.15 -5.47 -20.14
CA GLN A 632 -7.67 -4.35 -20.95
C GLN A 632 -6.93 -3.04 -20.65
N TRP A 633 -6.71 -2.74 -19.36
CA TRP A 633 -5.88 -1.62 -18.93
C TRP A 633 -4.46 -1.69 -19.53
N ALA A 634 -3.76 -2.81 -19.39
CA ALA A 634 -2.43 -3.00 -19.96
C ALA A 634 -2.40 -2.84 -21.48
N ASN A 635 -3.49 -3.19 -22.18
CA ASN A 635 -3.61 -2.99 -23.62
C ASN A 635 -3.77 -1.51 -24.00
N GLU A 636 -4.59 -0.75 -23.28
CA GLU A 636 -4.77 0.69 -23.51
C GLU A 636 -3.58 1.53 -23.03
N SER A 637 -2.91 1.10 -21.96
CA SER A 637 -1.76 1.81 -21.37
C SER A 637 -0.43 1.45 -22.03
N TRP A 638 -0.19 0.19 -22.40
CA TRP A 638 1.11 -0.31 -22.88
C TRP A 638 1.05 -0.97 -24.26
N GLY A 639 -0.10 -0.98 -24.94
CA GLY A 639 -0.28 -1.60 -26.25
C GLY A 639 -0.30 -3.14 -26.26
N ARG A 640 -0.36 -3.80 -25.10
CA ARG A 640 -0.42 -5.29 -24.98
C ARG A 640 -1.26 -5.77 -23.80
N TYR A 641 -2.09 -6.78 -24.01
CA TYR A 641 -3.08 -7.25 -23.04
C TYR A 641 -2.58 -8.22 -21.95
N TRP A 642 -1.36 -8.77 -22.08
CA TRP A 642 -0.75 -9.66 -21.10
C TRP A 642 0.78 -9.59 -21.23
N GLY A 643 1.52 -9.83 -20.15
CA GLY A 643 2.98 -9.78 -20.12
C GLY A 643 3.65 -11.01 -19.51
N TRP A 644 2.88 -11.88 -18.86
CA TRP A 644 3.41 -12.94 -17.99
C TRP A 644 4.25 -12.38 -16.83
N ASP A 645 3.93 -11.16 -16.39
CA ASP A 645 4.47 -10.60 -15.16
C ASP A 645 4.16 -11.53 -13.98
N PRO A 646 5.01 -11.60 -12.94
CA PRO A 646 4.75 -12.48 -11.81
C PRO A 646 3.40 -12.22 -11.11
N LYS A 647 2.84 -11.00 -11.09
CA LYS A 647 1.50 -10.76 -10.52
C LYS A 647 0.40 -11.30 -11.41
N GLU A 648 0.46 -11.05 -12.71
CA GLU A 648 -0.48 -11.57 -13.71
C GLU A 648 -0.52 -13.12 -13.63
N THR A 649 0.65 -13.75 -13.56
CA THR A 649 0.80 -15.20 -13.47
C THR A 649 0.25 -15.75 -12.14
N TRP A 650 0.58 -15.13 -11.00
CA TRP A 650 0.06 -15.58 -9.70
C TRP A 650 -1.44 -15.34 -9.53
N ALA A 651 -2.00 -14.26 -10.10
CA ALA A 651 -3.44 -14.02 -10.13
C ALA A 651 -4.17 -15.14 -10.89
N LEU A 652 -3.65 -15.57 -12.06
CA LEU A 652 -4.18 -16.72 -12.79
C LEU A 652 -4.09 -18.04 -11.99
N ILE A 653 -2.98 -18.28 -11.28
CA ILE A 653 -2.82 -19.43 -10.38
C ILE A 653 -3.87 -19.39 -9.25
N SER A 654 -4.10 -18.23 -8.64
CA SER A 654 -5.14 -18.06 -7.62
C SER A 654 -6.55 -18.32 -8.16
N ILE A 655 -6.88 -17.88 -9.38
CA ILE A 655 -8.16 -18.20 -10.05
C ILE A 655 -8.32 -19.72 -10.18
N MET A 656 -7.29 -20.44 -10.64
CA MET A 656 -7.32 -21.91 -10.76
C MET A 656 -7.49 -22.61 -9.41
N ILE A 657 -6.78 -22.15 -8.37
CA ILE A 657 -6.89 -22.71 -7.01
C ILE A 657 -8.32 -22.52 -6.45
N TYR A 658 -8.88 -21.31 -6.52
CA TYR A 658 -10.24 -21.07 -6.01
C TYR A 658 -11.32 -21.75 -6.85
N ALA A 659 -11.13 -21.84 -8.17
CA ALA A 659 -11.98 -22.66 -9.04
C ALA A 659 -11.98 -24.12 -8.56
N PHE A 660 -10.82 -24.72 -8.30
CA PHE A 660 -10.73 -26.08 -7.75
C PHE A 660 -11.42 -26.21 -6.38
N VAL A 661 -11.22 -25.27 -5.45
CA VAL A 661 -11.87 -25.30 -4.12
C VAL A 661 -13.39 -25.27 -4.23
N ILE A 662 -13.97 -24.48 -5.13
CA ILE A 662 -15.42 -24.45 -5.34
C ILE A 662 -15.89 -25.73 -6.04
N HIS A 663 -15.18 -26.21 -7.07
CA HIS A 663 -15.55 -27.45 -7.77
C HIS A 663 -15.39 -28.71 -6.90
N SER A 664 -14.57 -28.67 -5.84
CA SER A 664 -14.48 -29.76 -4.84
C SER A 664 -15.84 -30.13 -4.23
N ARG A 665 -16.81 -29.20 -4.22
CA ARG A 665 -18.19 -29.40 -3.77
C ARG A 665 -18.99 -30.38 -4.65
N LEU A 666 -18.59 -30.54 -5.91
CA LEU A 666 -19.20 -31.45 -6.88
C LEU A 666 -18.57 -32.85 -6.83
N VAL A 667 -17.29 -32.96 -6.46
CA VAL A 667 -16.54 -34.22 -6.39
C VAL A 667 -17.02 -35.06 -5.20
N PRO A 668 -17.52 -36.31 -5.39
CA PRO A 668 -18.13 -37.10 -4.32
C PRO A 668 -17.25 -37.35 -3.08
N GLY A 669 -15.93 -37.44 -3.26
CA GLY A 669 -14.95 -37.62 -2.18
C GLY A 669 -14.51 -36.31 -1.49
N LEU A 670 -14.59 -35.16 -2.16
CA LEU A 670 -14.11 -33.87 -1.63
C LEU A 670 -15.22 -32.94 -1.12
N ARG A 671 -16.49 -33.21 -1.46
CA ARG A 671 -17.68 -32.43 -1.05
C ARG A 671 -17.98 -32.39 0.47
N GLY A 672 -17.07 -32.86 1.32
CA GLY A 672 -17.16 -32.79 2.77
C GLY A 672 -17.10 -31.34 3.29
N LYS A 673 -17.83 -31.05 4.38
CA LYS A 673 -17.82 -29.72 5.02
C LYS A 673 -16.47 -29.42 5.66
N TRP A 674 -15.86 -30.41 6.32
CA TRP A 674 -14.49 -30.31 6.84
C TRP A 674 -13.50 -30.03 5.70
N THR A 675 -13.49 -30.88 4.66
CA THR A 675 -12.61 -30.76 3.48
C THR A 675 -12.70 -29.39 2.83
N PHE A 676 -13.91 -28.89 2.57
CA PHE A 676 -14.08 -27.57 1.96
C PHE A 676 -13.56 -26.42 2.83
N ASN A 677 -13.84 -26.42 4.14
CA ASN A 677 -13.35 -25.35 5.03
C ASN A 677 -11.82 -25.41 5.22
N VAL A 678 -11.21 -26.61 5.18
CA VAL A 678 -9.74 -26.77 5.12
C VAL A 678 -9.19 -26.18 3.82
N LEU A 679 -9.74 -26.58 2.67
CA LEU A 679 -9.32 -26.06 1.36
C LEU A 679 -9.46 -24.53 1.26
N ALA A 680 -10.53 -23.96 1.81
CA ALA A 680 -10.74 -22.51 1.87
C ALA A 680 -9.64 -21.76 2.65
N ILE A 681 -9.16 -22.33 3.76
CA ILE A 681 -8.06 -21.79 4.56
C ILE A 681 -6.75 -21.81 3.76
N PHE A 682 -6.38 -22.97 3.20
CA PHE A 682 -5.08 -23.11 2.53
C PHE A 682 -5.04 -22.41 1.16
N ALA A 683 -6.17 -22.27 0.45
CA ALA A 683 -6.25 -21.49 -0.80
C ALA A 683 -5.85 -20.02 -0.62
N TYR A 684 -6.07 -19.44 0.57
CA TYR A 684 -5.70 -18.06 0.87
C TYR A 684 -4.19 -17.79 0.79
N ALA A 685 -3.36 -18.83 0.93
CA ALA A 685 -1.91 -18.71 0.70
C ALA A 685 -1.58 -18.25 -0.73
N SER A 686 -2.42 -18.56 -1.73
CA SER A 686 -2.25 -18.08 -3.10
C SER A 686 -2.49 -16.57 -3.24
N ILE A 687 -3.46 -16.01 -2.51
CA ILE A 687 -3.71 -14.56 -2.44
C ILE A 687 -2.55 -13.86 -1.74
N MET A 688 -2.05 -14.43 -0.64
CA MET A 688 -0.87 -13.91 0.04
C MET A 688 0.38 -13.96 -0.84
N MET A 689 0.54 -14.98 -1.67
CA MET A 689 1.62 -15.02 -2.67
C MET A 689 1.41 -13.98 -3.78
N THR A 690 0.21 -13.83 -4.32
CA THR A 690 -0.09 -12.84 -5.38
C THR A 690 0.12 -11.41 -4.88
N TYR A 691 -0.34 -11.09 -3.67
CA TYR A 691 -0.32 -9.72 -3.14
C TYR A 691 0.96 -9.36 -2.37
N PHE A 692 1.42 -10.19 -1.42
CA PHE A 692 2.67 -9.95 -0.69
C PHE A 692 3.86 -10.65 -1.38
N GLY A 693 3.70 -11.93 -1.74
CA GLY A 693 4.78 -12.75 -2.31
C GLY A 693 5.43 -12.11 -3.54
N VAL A 694 4.65 -11.69 -4.53
CA VAL A 694 5.19 -11.04 -5.73
C VAL A 694 5.81 -9.68 -5.42
N ASN A 695 5.12 -8.81 -4.68
CA ASN A 695 5.62 -7.45 -4.37
C ASN A 695 6.98 -7.45 -3.65
N PHE A 696 7.22 -8.43 -2.79
CA PHE A 696 8.37 -8.42 -1.87
C PHE A 696 9.47 -9.45 -2.18
N TYR A 697 9.17 -10.51 -2.94
CA TYR A 697 10.14 -11.58 -3.25
C TYR A 697 10.42 -11.75 -4.74
N LEU A 698 9.70 -11.07 -5.63
CA LEU A 698 9.87 -11.14 -7.09
C LEU A 698 9.96 -9.72 -7.69
N THR A 699 10.60 -9.60 -8.84
CA THR A 699 10.68 -8.35 -9.61
C THR A 699 9.65 -8.37 -10.75
N GLY A 700 9.01 -7.23 -11.01
CA GLY A 700 7.95 -7.12 -12.03
C GLY A 700 7.55 -5.67 -12.31
N LEU A 701 6.80 -5.46 -13.39
CA LEU A 701 6.31 -4.13 -13.79
C LEU A 701 5.31 -3.55 -12.78
N HIS A 702 4.65 -4.43 -12.02
CA HIS A 702 3.71 -4.04 -10.98
C HIS A 702 4.38 -3.77 -9.62
N SER A 703 5.71 -3.85 -9.51
CA SER A 703 6.43 -3.67 -8.24
C SER A 703 6.57 -2.20 -7.84
N TYR A 704 5.48 -1.43 -7.89
CA TYR A 704 5.42 -0.04 -7.40
C TYR A 704 5.67 0.10 -5.89
N ALA A 705 5.76 -1.03 -5.18
CA ALA A 705 6.16 -1.15 -3.78
C ALA A 705 7.28 -2.19 -3.59
N SER A 706 8.23 -2.33 -4.53
CA SER A 706 9.46 -3.11 -4.29
C SER A 706 10.38 -2.40 -3.30
N GLY A 707 10.08 -2.58 -2.02
CA GLY A 707 10.84 -2.15 -0.86
C GLY A 707 10.16 -2.75 0.36
N ASP A 708 10.93 -3.27 1.33
CA ASP A 708 10.44 -3.85 2.59
C ASP A 708 9.66 -5.18 2.52
N VAL A 709 10.43 -6.28 2.39
CA VAL A 709 9.97 -7.62 2.82
C VAL A 709 9.44 -7.55 4.26
N PRO A 710 8.21 -8.02 4.55
CA PRO A 710 7.71 -8.09 5.92
C PRO A 710 8.63 -8.96 6.78
N VAL A 711 9.14 -8.36 7.86
CA VAL A 711 10.23 -8.84 8.73
C VAL A 711 9.91 -10.14 9.51
N THR A 712 8.80 -10.84 9.21
CA THR A 712 8.37 -12.06 9.92
C THR A 712 7.85 -13.16 8.99
N THR A 713 8.73 -13.77 8.20
CA THR A 713 8.47 -15.11 7.61
C THR A 713 8.20 -16.15 8.69
N SER A 714 8.82 -16.01 9.88
CA SER A 714 8.54 -16.81 11.08
C SER A 714 7.06 -16.80 11.50
N PHE A 715 6.34 -15.69 11.37
CA PHE A 715 4.91 -15.64 11.65
C PHE A 715 4.09 -16.49 10.66
N ILE A 716 4.49 -16.54 9.39
CA ILE A 716 3.83 -17.37 8.37
C ILE A 716 3.94 -18.86 8.76
N TYR A 717 5.11 -19.31 9.24
CA TYR A 717 5.27 -20.68 9.73
C TYR A 717 4.44 -20.98 10.99
N TYR A 718 4.31 -20.04 11.93
CA TYR A 718 3.41 -20.20 13.09
C TYR A 718 1.93 -20.26 12.67
N LEU A 719 1.50 -19.40 11.74
CA LEU A 719 0.14 -19.40 11.19
C LEU A 719 -0.17 -20.70 10.45
N LEU A 720 0.78 -21.19 9.64
CA LEU A 720 0.68 -22.45 8.91
C LEU A 720 0.59 -23.63 9.88
N GLY A 721 1.47 -23.69 10.88
CA GLY A 721 1.45 -24.72 11.93
C GLY A 721 0.14 -24.72 12.73
N PHE A 722 -0.38 -23.54 13.07
CA PHE A 722 -1.70 -23.38 13.70
C PHE A 722 -2.83 -23.95 12.84
N PHE A 723 -2.88 -23.64 11.55
CA PHE A 723 -3.94 -24.15 10.67
C PHE A 723 -3.82 -25.65 10.37
N ILE A 724 -2.59 -26.20 10.28
CA ILE A 724 -2.35 -27.64 10.18
C ILE A 724 -2.87 -28.35 11.45
N LEU A 725 -2.50 -27.86 12.63
CA LEU A 725 -2.91 -28.41 13.92
C LEU A 725 -4.45 -28.32 14.12
N LEU A 726 -5.05 -27.17 13.77
CA LEU A 726 -6.50 -26.98 13.78
C LEU A 726 -7.21 -27.95 12.82
N SER A 727 -6.64 -28.18 11.63
CA SER A 727 -7.19 -29.14 10.66
C SER A 727 -7.12 -30.58 11.18
N ALA A 728 -6.00 -31.00 11.78
CA ALA A 728 -5.83 -32.33 12.35
C ALA A 728 -6.78 -32.59 13.54
N ILE A 729 -6.85 -31.67 14.51
CA ILE A 729 -7.72 -31.82 15.69
C ILE A 729 -9.20 -31.79 15.29
N SER A 730 -9.58 -30.87 14.39
CA SER A 730 -10.96 -30.78 13.90
C SER A 730 -11.37 -32.01 13.12
N TYR A 731 -10.47 -32.66 12.36
CA TYR A 731 -10.77 -33.90 11.65
C TYR A 731 -11.16 -35.03 12.62
N TRP A 732 -10.34 -35.27 13.65
CA TRP A 732 -10.58 -36.34 14.62
C TRP A 732 -11.90 -36.11 15.38
N ARG A 733 -12.13 -34.89 15.87
CA ARG A 733 -13.38 -34.51 16.55
C ARG A 733 -14.59 -34.62 15.61
N TRP A 734 -14.47 -34.15 14.37
CA TRP A 734 -15.53 -34.21 13.36
C TRP A 734 -15.96 -35.65 13.04
N GLN A 735 -15.02 -36.59 12.92
CA GLN A 735 -15.36 -38.00 12.71
C GLN A 735 -16.13 -38.59 13.90
N GLY A 736 -15.78 -38.22 15.14
CA GLY A 736 -16.55 -38.61 16.34
C GLY A 736 -17.99 -38.07 16.30
N ILE A 737 -18.17 -36.78 15.99
CA ILE A 737 -19.49 -36.11 15.89
C ILE A 737 -20.33 -36.64 14.71
N LYS A 738 -19.69 -37.19 13.67
CA LYS A 738 -20.36 -37.79 12.51
C LYS A 738 -20.80 -39.24 12.77
N LYS A 739 -20.06 -39.99 13.60
CA LYS A 739 -20.34 -41.40 13.95
C LYS A 739 -21.33 -41.57 15.11
N ALA A 740 -21.32 -40.65 16.08
CA ALA A 740 -22.41 -40.50 17.06
C ALA A 740 -23.66 -39.88 16.42
#